data_AF-A0A1N6K8R6-F1
#
_entry.id   AF-A0A1N6K8R6-F1
#
_cell.length_a   1.000
_cell.length_b   1.000
_cell.length_c   1.000
_cell.angle_alpha   90.00
_cell.angle_beta   90.00
_cell.angle_gamma   90.00
#
_symmetry.space_group_name_H-M   'P 1'
#
loop_
_entity.id
_entity.type
_entity.pdbx_description
1 polymer ?
#
loop_
_entity_poly.entity_id
_entity_poly.type
_entity_poly.pdbx_seq_one_letter_code
_entity_poly.pdbx_strand_id
1 'polypeptide(L)'
;MDRLSSAIQAMQPHYEIVVVGSGYGGAIAASRMARAGRKVCLLERGREFMAGEFPATQLEGASQVQYNTKLAQIGSPLALLEVHVNAEVNAVVGCGLGGTSLINANVALRPDPRLWQDPRWPAAVRVDEAGLAAGYARAEAMLQPSPVPADFPSLPKLNALARSAQALGMQDRFSRPPITVTFKDGPNAAGIGQKRCIGCGDCNAGCNHESKNSTHMNYLPDAVAHGAQIFTGVAVHSVVRDEATRKWLVRYQPVDLGREIYDAPDLAVTADIVILSAGTLGSTAILLRSRDAGLSVSSQLGEHFTGNGDVLAFAYNTDEPINGIGWGAHKAGEIPPVGPTICGLIDHRNTPDVRDGFVIEEGSLAGPVGVAMMGVMGIAAPAEGVKMPEPPSSTLATLDADARIAESLLRGPYHGAMNHTQTYLVMAHDDESGQITVEHGRPRIRWPNAGKQPIYATIEKTLEAATRALGGDYVRDPISANLLGERLVTVHPLGGCAMADSAENGGVDQAGRVFSGTTGAAVHDGLYVMDGAVMPISLGVNPLLTISALAERNCAQLAAAHGWQIDYTTRGDVAPPPPQKIGLRFTETMIGTYEPDAAQPGASQSTIPISFTLTVESDDLADMLDNPQHAARAVGTLTCPALSAQPMTIVDGHFNLFVVDQTEVDRRDMNYQMTLETVEGSRYYLSGQKIITRSSLLELWPQTNTLYAQIRASDVVDAPVIGKATLIITPENFLRQMRTIEVTHTPDLATRLEWTLKFGKFFGGVLFTEYGGVAAPLQFLDSEDTSAPRVKRTLRAPAPELNWFNTSGADGKTLKLTRYHAGNKGPVLLVHGSGTSSRIFSTDLVDTNLVEFLCAAGYDVWLVDLRVSIELPTALESTTADAIAHEDIPAAVAQVRRITGAQQIQVVAHCFGAMAVTMSLLSGLKGVRSALLSQVSAHPVPGALQRIKAGLHMPEILEHLGVRDLTVFTRAHDWPHNLLDEALRLYPVGHDEGCGNALCHRATFLYGLLYEHAQLGEQLHANLQELFGVHDVELFSQLATMVRAGHVVDAHGKDVYLPNLEGMRLPIGFIHGSENRCYLPVSTETTFNLLVERFGAEHYERHVIPGYGHLDCIFGKNAAADVYPVILRYLDEH
;
A
#
# COMPACT_ATOMS: atom_id res chain seq x y z
N MET A 1 6.37 -24.48 -3.79
CA MET A 1 5.10 -24.03 -4.39
C MET A 1 5.08 -22.52 -4.29
N ASP A 2 4.58 -21.82 -5.32
CA ASP A 2 4.39 -20.37 -5.25
C ASP A 2 3.10 -20.04 -4.49
N ARG A 3 3.00 -18.81 -3.95
CA ARG A 3 1.78 -18.33 -3.30
C ARG A 3 0.62 -18.29 -4.30
N LEU A 4 -0.57 -18.65 -3.85
CA LEU A 4 -1.80 -18.74 -4.63
C LEU A 4 -2.67 -17.48 -4.49
N SER A 5 -2.51 -16.72 -3.41
CA SER A 5 -3.32 -15.51 -3.18
C SER A 5 -2.97 -14.40 -4.16
N SER A 6 -4.00 -13.80 -4.77
CA SER A 6 -3.94 -12.57 -5.53
C SER A 6 -4.00 -11.35 -4.60
N ALA A 7 -3.40 -10.24 -5.03
CA ALA A 7 -3.53 -8.96 -4.35
C ALA A 7 -4.98 -8.48 -4.38
N ILE A 8 -5.49 -7.89 -3.28
CA ILE A 8 -6.90 -7.48 -3.15
C ILE A 8 -7.32 -6.49 -4.26
N GLN A 9 -6.38 -5.67 -4.73
CA GLN A 9 -6.55 -4.68 -5.80
C GLN A 9 -6.82 -5.33 -7.16
N ALA A 10 -6.45 -6.61 -7.34
CA ALA A 10 -6.75 -7.36 -8.55
C ALA A 10 -8.19 -7.92 -8.57
N MET A 11 -8.97 -7.68 -7.51
CA MET A 11 -10.35 -8.14 -7.43
C MET A 11 -11.22 -7.36 -8.42
N GLN A 12 -11.88 -8.11 -9.32
CA GLN A 12 -12.87 -7.56 -10.24
C GLN A 12 -14.15 -7.17 -9.50
N PRO A 13 -14.91 -6.17 -9.98
CA PRO A 13 -16.20 -5.79 -9.39
C PRO A 13 -17.28 -6.87 -9.51
N HIS A 14 -17.09 -7.82 -10.44
CA HIS A 14 -18.03 -8.90 -10.72
C HIS A 14 -17.35 -10.21 -11.12
N TYR A 15 -17.91 -11.33 -10.65
CA TYR A 15 -17.53 -12.69 -11.04
C TYR A 15 -18.77 -13.52 -11.40
N GLU A 16 -18.61 -14.56 -12.21
CA GLU A 16 -19.70 -15.52 -12.45
C GLU A 16 -20.00 -16.29 -11.15
N ILE A 17 -18.95 -16.69 -10.42
CA ILE A 17 -19.07 -17.49 -9.20
C ILE A 17 -18.15 -16.92 -8.11
N VAL A 18 -18.73 -16.64 -6.95
CA VAL A 18 -17.98 -16.34 -5.72
C VAL A 18 -18.10 -17.52 -4.75
N VAL A 19 -16.95 -18.05 -4.32
CA VAL A 19 -16.84 -19.09 -3.31
C VAL A 19 -16.33 -18.46 -2.02
N VAL A 20 -17.03 -18.68 -0.91
CA VAL A 20 -16.68 -18.10 0.39
C VAL A 20 -16.10 -19.18 1.29
N GLY A 21 -14.83 -19.06 1.66
CA GLY A 21 -14.08 -20.04 2.45
C GLY A 21 -13.31 -21.06 1.59
N SER A 22 -12.13 -21.45 2.07
CA SER A 22 -11.18 -22.30 1.32
C SER A 22 -10.97 -23.71 1.91
N GLY A 23 -11.87 -24.15 2.79
CA GLY A 23 -11.89 -25.52 3.31
C GLY A 23 -12.23 -26.56 2.23
N TYR A 24 -12.52 -27.80 2.64
CA TYR A 24 -12.85 -28.90 1.70
C TYR A 24 -13.91 -28.52 0.67
N GLY A 25 -15.08 -28.07 1.11
CA GLY A 25 -16.17 -27.66 0.21
C GLY A 25 -15.78 -26.56 -0.77
N GLY A 26 -15.16 -25.49 -0.27
CA GLY A 26 -14.84 -24.32 -1.07
C GLY A 26 -13.70 -24.54 -2.04
N ALA A 27 -12.65 -25.27 -1.64
CA ALA A 27 -11.56 -25.64 -2.53
C ALA A 27 -12.04 -26.53 -3.68
N ILE A 28 -12.92 -27.50 -3.39
CA ILE A 28 -13.54 -28.35 -4.41
C ILE A 28 -14.41 -27.51 -5.33
N ALA A 29 -15.30 -26.67 -4.79
CA ALA A 29 -16.16 -25.80 -5.58
C ALA A 29 -15.36 -24.89 -6.51
N ALA A 30 -14.31 -24.23 -6.01
CA ALA A 30 -13.46 -23.37 -6.83
C ALA A 30 -12.74 -24.15 -7.95
N SER A 31 -12.14 -25.29 -7.63
CA SER A 31 -11.49 -26.16 -8.62
C SER A 31 -12.46 -26.62 -9.71
N ARG A 32 -13.62 -27.16 -9.32
CA ARG A 32 -14.58 -27.74 -10.27
C ARG A 32 -15.25 -26.68 -11.13
N MET A 33 -15.55 -25.51 -10.57
CA MET A 33 -16.12 -24.41 -11.33
C MET A 33 -15.10 -23.75 -12.27
N ALA A 34 -13.83 -23.63 -11.87
CA ALA A 34 -12.76 -23.17 -12.75
C ALA A 34 -12.51 -24.17 -13.90
N ARG A 35 -12.50 -25.48 -13.61
CA ARG A 35 -12.45 -26.56 -14.62
C ARG A 35 -13.68 -26.63 -15.53
N ALA A 36 -14.78 -26.00 -15.15
CA ALA A 36 -15.95 -25.76 -16.01
C ALA A 36 -15.82 -24.48 -16.85
N GLY A 37 -14.64 -23.83 -16.84
CA GLY A 37 -14.33 -22.62 -17.58
C GLY A 37 -15.04 -21.36 -17.07
N ARG A 38 -15.45 -21.34 -15.80
CA ARG A 38 -16.16 -20.21 -15.19
C ARG A 38 -15.18 -19.22 -14.56
N LYS A 39 -15.55 -17.94 -14.51
CA LYS A 39 -14.79 -16.91 -13.76
C LYS A 39 -15.08 -17.04 -12.26
N VAL A 40 -14.13 -17.61 -11.53
CA VAL A 40 -14.27 -17.92 -10.10
C VAL A 40 -13.43 -16.98 -9.24
N CYS A 41 -14.05 -16.42 -8.21
CA CYS A 41 -13.40 -15.74 -7.10
C CYS A 41 -13.57 -16.56 -5.81
N LEU A 42 -12.47 -16.85 -5.11
CA LEU A 42 -12.51 -17.43 -3.77
C LEU A 42 -12.10 -16.39 -2.74
N LEU A 43 -12.92 -16.20 -1.71
CA LEU A 43 -12.66 -15.30 -0.59
C LEU A 43 -12.35 -16.10 0.67
N GLU A 44 -11.16 -15.92 1.24
CA GLU A 44 -10.71 -16.57 2.46
C GLU A 44 -10.40 -15.52 3.55
N ARG A 45 -10.93 -15.72 4.76
CA ARG A 45 -10.69 -14.82 5.89
C ARG A 45 -9.24 -14.89 6.38
N GLY A 46 -8.69 -16.08 6.49
CA GLY A 46 -7.34 -16.30 7.00
C GLY A 46 -6.24 -16.00 5.98
N ARG A 47 -4.99 -16.20 6.40
CA ARG A 47 -3.79 -16.02 5.59
C ARG A 47 -3.41 -17.27 4.80
N GLU A 48 -2.59 -17.11 3.78
CA GLU A 48 -1.87 -18.22 3.14
C GLU A 48 -0.61 -18.58 3.93
N PHE A 49 -0.55 -19.82 4.40
CA PHE A 49 0.60 -20.39 5.12
C PHE A 49 1.37 -21.36 4.22
N MET A 50 2.68 -21.15 4.09
CA MET A 50 3.57 -22.05 3.36
C MET A 50 4.29 -23.02 4.31
N ALA A 51 4.79 -24.14 3.77
CA ALA A 51 5.69 -25.00 4.53
C ALA A 51 6.93 -24.19 4.99
N GLY A 52 7.22 -24.24 6.29
CA GLY A 52 8.22 -23.40 6.97
C GLY A 52 7.60 -22.24 7.76
N GLU A 53 6.37 -21.83 7.46
CA GLU A 53 5.67 -20.73 8.14
C GLU A 53 4.70 -21.21 9.23
N PHE A 54 4.40 -22.52 9.30
CA PHE A 54 3.59 -23.05 10.40
C PHE A 54 4.39 -23.01 11.70
N PRO A 55 3.73 -22.76 12.85
CA PRO A 55 4.41 -22.58 14.12
C PRO A 55 5.23 -23.83 14.48
N ALA A 56 6.51 -23.63 14.83
CA ALA A 56 7.41 -24.68 15.28
C ALA A 56 7.75 -24.55 16.78
N THR A 57 7.69 -23.33 17.31
CA THR A 57 7.93 -23.03 18.72
C THR A 57 6.64 -22.72 19.49
N GLN A 58 6.71 -22.74 20.83
CA GLN A 58 5.55 -22.44 21.68
C GLN A 58 5.08 -20.98 21.56
N LEU A 59 6.02 -20.03 21.45
CA LEU A 59 5.68 -18.61 21.33
C LEU A 59 4.98 -18.34 20.00
N GLU A 60 5.48 -18.94 18.91
CA GLU A 60 4.80 -18.92 17.62
C GLU A 60 3.42 -19.57 17.71
N GLY A 61 3.32 -20.76 18.31
CA GLY A 61 2.06 -21.47 18.50
C GLY A 61 1.01 -20.63 19.23
N ALA A 62 1.38 -19.98 20.34
CA ALA A 62 0.51 -19.10 21.09
C ALA A 62 0.05 -17.88 20.26
N SER A 63 0.91 -17.33 19.39
CA SER A 63 0.55 -16.23 18.49
C SER A 63 -0.43 -16.66 17.38
N GLN A 64 -0.53 -17.96 17.09
CA GLN A 64 -1.37 -18.55 16.05
C GLN A 64 -2.70 -19.12 16.59
N VAL A 65 -3.09 -18.77 17.82
CA VAL A 65 -4.41 -19.10 18.37
C VAL A 65 -5.20 -17.83 18.65
N GLN A 66 -6.47 -17.85 18.24
CA GLN A 66 -7.46 -16.83 18.57
C GLN A 66 -8.65 -17.45 19.31
N TYR A 67 -9.21 -16.70 20.26
CA TYR A 67 -10.33 -17.14 21.09
C TYR A 67 -11.54 -16.26 20.84
N ASN A 68 -12.63 -16.90 20.44
CA ASN A 68 -13.92 -16.26 20.28
C ASN A 68 -14.75 -16.51 21.54
N THR A 69 -14.66 -15.58 22.49
CA THR A 69 -15.36 -15.65 23.79
C THR A 69 -16.62 -14.79 23.77
N LYS A 70 -17.56 -15.06 24.69
CA LYS A 70 -18.78 -14.25 24.87
C LYS A 70 -18.52 -12.74 24.89
N LEU A 71 -17.45 -12.30 25.56
CA LEU A 71 -17.12 -10.89 25.73
C LEU A 71 -16.37 -10.32 24.52
N ALA A 72 -15.31 -10.99 24.05
CA ALA A 72 -14.42 -10.44 23.02
C ALA A 72 -13.76 -11.52 22.14
N GLN A 73 -13.26 -11.11 20.98
CA GLN A 73 -12.27 -11.88 20.22
C GLN A 73 -10.88 -11.54 20.79
N ILE A 74 -10.09 -12.55 21.11
CA ILE A 74 -8.75 -12.40 21.72
C ILE A 74 -7.73 -13.06 20.80
N GLY A 75 -6.61 -12.40 20.54
CA GLY A 75 -5.60 -12.84 19.55
C GLY A 75 -5.83 -12.22 18.18
N SER A 76 -4.93 -12.49 17.24
CA SER A 76 -5.07 -11.98 15.86
C SER A 76 -6.27 -12.63 15.17
N PRO A 77 -7.14 -11.88 14.47
CA PRO A 77 -8.22 -12.46 13.67
C PRO A 77 -7.71 -13.33 12.50
N LEU A 78 -6.44 -13.19 12.15
CA LEU A 78 -5.74 -13.93 11.10
C LEU A 78 -4.96 -15.16 11.63
N ALA A 79 -5.03 -15.44 12.93
CA ALA A 79 -4.36 -16.58 13.56
C ALA A 79 -4.90 -17.93 13.05
N LEU A 80 -4.00 -18.91 12.86
CA LEU A 80 -4.28 -20.21 12.23
C LEU A 80 -5.40 -21.03 12.90
N LEU A 81 -5.52 -21.01 14.23
CA LEU A 81 -6.54 -21.74 14.99
C LEU A 81 -7.53 -20.78 15.64
N GLU A 82 -8.82 -20.97 15.41
CA GLU A 82 -9.89 -20.29 16.15
C GLU A 82 -10.58 -21.25 17.11
N VAL A 83 -10.65 -20.86 18.38
CA VAL A 83 -11.37 -21.57 19.43
C VAL A 83 -12.64 -20.80 19.77
N HIS A 84 -13.80 -21.35 19.42
CA HIS A 84 -15.09 -20.84 19.83
C HIS A 84 -15.39 -21.30 21.25
N VAL A 85 -15.28 -20.39 22.22
CA VAL A 85 -15.48 -20.69 23.64
C VAL A 85 -16.94 -20.41 24.01
N ASN A 86 -17.70 -21.48 24.27
CA ASN A 86 -19.11 -21.41 24.67
C ASN A 86 -19.33 -22.02 26.05
N ALA A 87 -20.59 -22.00 26.51
CA ALA A 87 -20.94 -22.44 27.85
C ALA A 87 -20.75 -23.96 28.06
N GLU A 88 -21.09 -24.77 27.04
CA GLU A 88 -21.09 -26.24 27.14
C GLU A 88 -20.32 -26.94 26.02
N VAL A 89 -20.20 -26.35 24.82
CA VAL A 89 -19.47 -26.96 23.70
C VAL A 89 -18.53 -25.94 23.07
N ASN A 90 -17.24 -26.20 23.16
CA ASN A 90 -16.21 -25.44 22.46
C ASN A 90 -15.96 -26.07 21.09
N ALA A 91 -15.68 -25.26 20.08
CA ALA A 91 -15.32 -25.74 18.75
C ALA A 91 -13.96 -25.18 18.32
N VAL A 92 -13.11 -26.03 17.74
CA VAL A 92 -11.80 -25.62 17.20
C VAL A 92 -11.82 -25.76 15.69
N VAL A 93 -11.50 -24.67 14.99
CA VAL A 93 -11.51 -24.60 13.53
C VAL A 93 -10.23 -23.95 13.00
N GLY A 94 -9.83 -24.31 11.77
CA GLY A 94 -8.70 -23.69 11.08
C GLY A 94 -9.11 -22.42 10.32
N CYS A 95 -8.27 -21.39 10.40
CA CYS A 95 -8.40 -20.11 9.70
C CYS A 95 -7.17 -19.87 8.83
N GLY A 96 -7.32 -19.97 7.52
CA GLY A 96 -6.21 -19.88 6.57
C GLY A 96 -6.58 -20.46 5.21
N LEU A 97 -5.75 -20.22 4.19
CA LEU A 97 -5.96 -20.75 2.84
C LEU A 97 -5.82 -22.27 2.82
N GLY A 98 -6.96 -22.96 2.87
CA GLY A 98 -7.10 -24.40 3.06
C GLY A 98 -8.03 -24.79 4.22
N GLY A 99 -8.43 -23.81 5.04
CA GLY A 99 -9.28 -23.98 6.23
C GLY A 99 -8.74 -25.03 7.19
N THR A 100 -9.65 -25.84 7.76
CA THR A 100 -9.31 -26.88 8.74
C THR A 100 -8.45 -28.01 8.15
N SER A 101 -8.31 -28.13 6.82
CA SER A 101 -7.37 -29.09 6.24
C SER A 101 -5.90 -28.79 6.61
N LEU A 102 -5.59 -27.54 6.97
CA LEU A 102 -4.26 -27.14 7.45
C LEU A 102 -3.94 -27.76 8.82
N ILE A 103 -4.92 -27.89 9.72
CA ILE A 103 -4.73 -28.29 11.12
C ILE A 103 -5.38 -29.63 11.51
N ASN A 104 -6.06 -30.33 10.60
CA ASN A 104 -6.69 -31.61 10.95
C ASN A 104 -5.69 -32.78 11.03
N ALA A 105 -6.18 -33.93 11.50
CA ALA A 105 -5.40 -35.16 11.63
C ALA A 105 -5.37 -36.05 10.36
N ASN A 106 -5.92 -35.59 9.23
CA ASN A 106 -5.89 -36.25 7.91
C ASN A 106 -6.73 -37.51 7.70
N VAL A 107 -7.49 -37.98 8.68
CA VAL A 107 -8.24 -39.24 8.54
C VAL A 107 -9.40 -39.13 7.56
N ALA A 108 -9.40 -39.98 6.53
CA ALA A 108 -10.39 -39.99 5.45
C ALA A 108 -11.25 -41.27 5.51
N LEU A 109 -12.14 -41.35 6.50
CA LEU A 109 -13.05 -42.47 6.67
C LEU A 109 -14.39 -42.23 5.97
N ARG A 110 -14.99 -43.31 5.46
CA ARG A 110 -16.39 -43.31 5.03
C ARG A 110 -17.30 -43.59 6.24
N PRO A 111 -18.45 -42.91 6.38
CA PRO A 111 -19.41 -43.16 7.44
C PRO A 111 -20.07 -44.53 7.26
N ASP A 112 -20.74 -45.04 8.30
CA ASP A 112 -21.52 -46.28 8.17
C ASP A 112 -22.60 -46.11 7.09
N PRO A 113 -22.68 -46.99 6.07
CA PRO A 113 -23.64 -46.85 4.98
C PRO A 113 -25.11 -46.76 5.43
N ARG A 114 -25.45 -47.33 6.60
CA ARG A 114 -26.81 -47.30 7.16
C ARG A 114 -27.25 -45.86 7.51
N LEU A 115 -26.32 -44.95 7.78
CA LEU A 115 -26.62 -43.54 8.06
C LEU A 115 -27.25 -42.81 6.88
N TRP A 116 -26.92 -43.21 5.64
CA TRP A 116 -27.54 -42.63 4.44
C TRP A 116 -29.02 -42.99 4.29
N GLN A 117 -29.51 -43.99 5.02
CA GLN A 117 -30.93 -44.36 4.99
C GLN A 117 -31.79 -43.57 5.98
N ASP A 118 -31.15 -42.80 6.90
CA ASP A 118 -31.84 -41.95 7.88
C ASP A 118 -32.76 -40.94 7.15
N PRO A 119 -34.05 -40.85 7.53
CA PRO A 119 -35.02 -40.00 6.84
C PRO A 119 -34.75 -38.50 6.93
N ARG A 120 -33.82 -38.05 7.79
CA ARG A 120 -33.36 -36.66 7.81
C ARG A 120 -32.54 -36.30 6.57
N TRP A 121 -31.90 -37.27 5.91
CA TRP A 121 -31.33 -37.04 4.60
C TRP A 121 -32.44 -36.88 3.54
N PRO A 122 -32.35 -35.90 2.64
CA PRO A 122 -33.34 -35.72 1.57
C PRO A 122 -33.54 -37.00 0.77
N ALA A 123 -34.78 -37.31 0.40
CA ALA A 123 -35.10 -38.51 -0.37
C ALA A 123 -34.25 -38.64 -1.64
N ALA A 124 -33.97 -37.51 -2.32
CA ALA A 124 -33.13 -37.45 -3.51
C ALA A 124 -31.64 -37.78 -3.27
N VAL A 125 -31.11 -37.57 -2.06
CA VAL A 125 -29.75 -38.00 -1.71
C VAL A 125 -29.73 -39.51 -1.44
N ARG A 126 -30.74 -40.02 -0.72
CA ARG A 126 -30.81 -41.44 -0.32
C ARG A 126 -30.89 -42.40 -1.49
N VAL A 127 -31.52 -41.99 -2.60
CA VAL A 127 -31.63 -42.80 -3.82
C VAL A 127 -30.48 -42.57 -4.82
N ASP A 128 -29.63 -41.58 -4.60
CA ASP A 128 -28.52 -41.21 -5.50
C ASP A 128 -27.19 -41.86 -5.08
N GLU A 129 -27.21 -43.19 -4.96
CA GLU A 129 -26.03 -43.98 -4.60
C GLU A 129 -24.88 -43.78 -5.60
N ALA A 130 -25.20 -43.66 -6.89
CA ALA A 130 -24.21 -43.48 -7.95
C ALA A 130 -23.51 -42.11 -7.86
N GLY A 131 -24.27 -41.03 -7.61
CA GLY A 131 -23.71 -39.69 -7.42
C GLY A 131 -22.83 -39.60 -6.18
N LEU A 132 -23.26 -40.21 -5.07
CA LEU A 132 -22.46 -40.30 -3.84
C LEU A 132 -21.17 -41.10 -4.06
N ALA A 133 -21.25 -42.27 -4.69
CA ALA A 133 -20.09 -43.10 -4.99
C ALA A 133 -19.09 -42.37 -5.92
N ALA A 134 -19.58 -41.67 -6.93
CA ALA A 134 -18.75 -40.84 -7.80
C ALA A 134 -18.08 -39.68 -7.05
N GLY A 135 -18.81 -39.04 -6.13
CA GLY A 135 -18.26 -38.00 -5.25
C GLY A 135 -17.11 -38.51 -4.38
N TYR A 136 -17.30 -39.66 -3.72
CA TYR A 136 -16.23 -40.31 -2.96
C TYR A 136 -15.03 -40.66 -3.83
N ALA A 137 -15.25 -41.27 -5.00
CA ALA A 137 -14.17 -41.67 -5.90
C ALA A 137 -13.34 -40.46 -6.38
N ARG A 138 -13.98 -39.33 -6.72
CA ARG A 138 -13.29 -38.09 -7.10
C ARG A 138 -12.51 -37.49 -5.94
N ALA A 139 -13.11 -37.45 -4.75
CA ALA A 139 -12.45 -36.96 -3.54
C ALA A 139 -11.21 -37.80 -3.20
N GLU A 140 -11.32 -39.13 -3.20
CA GLU A 140 -10.21 -40.06 -2.93
C GLU A 140 -9.11 -39.96 -4.00
N ALA A 141 -9.47 -39.77 -5.28
CA ALA A 141 -8.49 -39.59 -6.35
C ALA A 141 -7.60 -38.35 -6.14
N MET A 142 -8.18 -37.23 -5.69
CA MET A 142 -7.45 -35.99 -5.45
C MET A 142 -6.70 -35.97 -4.10
N LEU A 143 -7.37 -36.42 -3.03
CA LEU A 143 -6.84 -36.41 -1.66
C LEU A 143 -5.83 -37.54 -1.41
N GLN A 144 -5.85 -38.59 -2.23
CA GLN A 144 -4.94 -39.74 -2.19
C GLN A 144 -4.75 -40.32 -0.78
N PRO A 145 -5.82 -40.63 -0.03
CA PRO A 145 -5.68 -41.12 1.33
C PRO A 145 -5.04 -42.51 1.33
N SER A 146 -4.09 -42.74 2.23
CA SER A 146 -3.37 -44.01 2.37
C SER A 146 -3.06 -44.31 3.83
N PRO A 147 -3.10 -45.58 4.27
CA PRO A 147 -2.71 -45.93 5.63
C PRO A 147 -1.20 -45.78 5.82
N VAL A 148 -0.78 -45.59 7.07
CA VAL A 148 0.66 -45.64 7.42
C VAL A 148 1.23 -47.00 6.95
N PRO A 149 2.32 -47.01 6.16
CA PRO A 149 2.89 -48.26 5.63
C PRO A 149 3.35 -49.21 6.74
N ALA A 150 3.29 -50.53 6.47
CA ALA A 150 3.69 -51.55 7.43
C ALA A 150 5.21 -51.53 7.73
N ASP A 151 6.02 -50.99 6.81
CA ASP A 151 7.46 -50.81 6.91
C ASP A 151 7.86 -49.43 7.49
N PHE A 152 6.89 -48.60 7.90
CA PHE A 152 7.16 -47.39 8.66
C PHE A 152 7.79 -47.77 10.02
N PRO A 153 8.72 -46.94 10.58
CA PRO A 153 9.30 -47.21 11.89
C PRO A 153 8.25 -47.51 12.96
N SER A 154 8.57 -48.41 13.90
CA SER A 154 7.67 -48.76 15.01
C SER A 154 7.30 -47.51 15.81
N LEU A 155 6.00 -47.30 16.01
CA LEU A 155 5.44 -46.13 16.69
C LEU A 155 4.87 -46.55 18.05
N PRO A 156 5.42 -46.07 19.18
CA PRO A 156 4.96 -46.52 20.50
C PRO A 156 3.48 -46.23 20.76
N LYS A 157 2.97 -45.05 20.38
CA LYS A 157 1.54 -44.71 20.44
C LYS A 157 0.61 -45.67 19.69
N LEU A 158 1.05 -46.18 18.54
CA LEU A 158 0.27 -47.14 17.77
C LEU A 158 0.24 -48.51 18.46
N ASN A 159 1.36 -48.93 19.04
CA ASN A 159 1.46 -50.17 19.81
C ASN A 159 0.62 -50.10 21.09
N ALA A 160 0.58 -48.94 21.75
CA ALA A 160 -0.28 -48.70 22.90
C ALA A 160 -1.77 -48.84 22.53
N LEU A 161 -2.23 -48.23 21.43
CA LEU A 161 -3.61 -48.40 20.97
C LEU A 161 -3.93 -49.88 20.64
N ALA A 162 -2.99 -50.61 20.04
CA ALA A 162 -3.16 -52.05 19.79
C ALA A 162 -3.34 -52.87 21.07
N ARG A 163 -2.60 -52.53 22.14
CA ARG A 163 -2.76 -53.13 23.48
C ARG A 163 -4.12 -52.78 24.09
N SER A 164 -4.56 -51.53 23.97
CA SER A 164 -5.89 -51.12 24.39
C SER A 164 -6.98 -51.90 23.64
N ALA A 165 -6.84 -52.08 22.33
CA ALA A 165 -7.76 -52.89 21.52
C ALA A 165 -7.84 -54.34 22.00
N GLN A 166 -6.70 -54.96 22.32
CA GLN A 166 -6.66 -56.31 22.87
C GLN A 166 -7.37 -56.41 24.22
N ALA A 167 -7.14 -55.46 25.12
CA ALA A 167 -7.77 -55.46 26.45
C ALA A 167 -9.29 -55.21 26.38
N LEU A 168 -9.76 -54.45 25.39
CA LEU A 168 -11.17 -54.24 25.11
C LEU A 168 -11.83 -55.43 24.38
N GLY A 169 -11.08 -56.45 23.97
CA GLY A 169 -11.57 -57.54 23.14
C GLY A 169 -11.94 -57.11 21.72
N MET A 170 -11.29 -56.06 21.21
CA MET A 170 -11.51 -55.42 19.90
C MET A 170 -10.28 -55.52 18.99
N GLN A 171 -9.40 -56.50 19.19
CA GLN A 171 -8.16 -56.65 18.40
C GLN A 171 -8.42 -56.89 16.91
N ASP A 172 -9.55 -57.50 16.55
CA ASP A 172 -10.00 -57.71 15.17
C ASP A 172 -10.58 -56.43 14.52
N ARG A 173 -10.78 -55.39 15.32
CA ARG A 173 -11.29 -54.07 14.92
C ARG A 173 -10.20 -52.99 14.92
N PHE A 174 -8.98 -53.35 15.30
CA PHE A 174 -7.82 -52.48 15.24
C PHE A 174 -7.23 -52.44 13.83
N SER A 175 -7.02 -51.25 13.29
CA SER A 175 -6.45 -51.06 11.96
C SER A 175 -5.67 -49.74 11.84
N ARG A 176 -4.98 -49.54 10.72
CA ARG A 176 -4.39 -48.25 10.35
C ARG A 176 -5.38 -47.54 9.41
N PRO A 177 -5.96 -46.39 9.79
CA PRO A 177 -6.94 -45.71 8.97
C PRO A 177 -6.25 -45.06 7.74
N PRO A 178 -6.98 -44.90 6.63
CA PRO A 178 -6.47 -44.14 5.49
C PRO A 178 -6.37 -42.65 5.86
N ILE A 179 -5.19 -42.05 5.64
CA ILE A 179 -4.92 -40.64 5.93
C ILE A 179 -4.40 -39.89 4.70
N THR A 180 -4.74 -38.61 4.56
CA THR A 180 -4.29 -37.71 3.48
C THR A 180 -2.85 -37.21 3.67
N VAL A 181 -1.91 -38.14 3.84
CA VAL A 181 -0.47 -37.90 4.00
C VAL A 181 0.29 -38.79 3.02
N THR A 182 1.28 -38.24 2.31
CA THR A 182 2.12 -39.05 1.42
C THR A 182 3.29 -39.69 2.16
N PHE A 183 3.61 -40.93 1.80
CA PHE A 183 4.78 -41.68 2.27
C PHE A 183 5.82 -41.90 1.17
N LYS A 184 5.67 -41.21 0.04
CA LYS A 184 6.60 -41.22 -1.09
C LYS A 184 6.88 -39.80 -1.58
N ASP A 185 8.07 -39.60 -2.12
CA ASP A 185 8.44 -38.36 -2.81
C ASP A 185 7.84 -38.37 -4.23
N GLY A 186 7.29 -37.24 -4.67
CA GLY A 186 6.75 -37.10 -6.04
C GLY A 186 5.53 -36.19 -6.14
N PRO A 187 4.99 -36.00 -7.36
CA PRO A 187 3.80 -35.19 -7.55
C PRO A 187 2.53 -35.91 -7.06
N ASN A 188 1.60 -35.16 -6.49
CA ASN A 188 0.26 -35.63 -6.17
C ASN A 188 -0.67 -35.55 -7.40
N ALA A 189 -1.97 -35.84 -7.19
CA ALA A 189 -2.99 -35.82 -8.25
C ALA A 189 -3.15 -34.46 -8.94
N ALA A 190 -2.89 -33.34 -8.24
CA ALA A 190 -2.92 -31.98 -8.80
C ALA A 190 -1.60 -31.60 -9.50
N GLY A 191 -0.60 -32.50 -9.56
CA GLY A 191 0.72 -32.21 -10.13
C GLY A 191 1.66 -31.47 -9.19
N ILE A 192 1.27 -31.25 -7.93
CA ILE A 192 2.08 -30.58 -6.93
C ILE A 192 3.08 -31.55 -6.31
N GLY A 193 4.35 -31.18 -6.30
CA GLY A 193 5.40 -31.96 -5.65
C GLY A 193 5.21 -32.07 -4.13
N GLN A 194 5.25 -33.28 -3.60
CA GLN A 194 5.22 -33.57 -2.17
C GLN A 194 6.43 -34.38 -1.73
N LYS A 195 6.78 -34.25 -0.44
CA LYS A 195 7.82 -35.05 0.21
C LYS A 195 7.22 -36.12 1.08
N ARG A 196 7.86 -37.29 1.16
CA ARG A 196 7.43 -38.37 2.05
C ARG A 196 7.40 -37.90 3.51
N CYS A 197 6.39 -38.35 4.26
CA CYS A 197 6.27 -38.08 5.68
C CYS A 197 7.49 -38.59 6.46
N ILE A 198 8.04 -37.72 7.31
CA ILE A 198 9.18 -38.03 8.18
C ILE A 198 8.76 -38.41 9.61
N GLY A 199 7.45 -38.41 9.90
CA GLY A 199 6.91 -38.82 11.20
C GLY A 199 7.11 -37.81 12.33
N CYS A 200 7.02 -36.50 12.05
CA CYS A 200 7.25 -35.45 13.05
C CYS A 200 6.12 -35.29 14.08
N GLY A 201 4.89 -35.73 13.82
CA GLY A 201 3.77 -35.62 14.77
C GLY A 201 3.07 -34.26 14.85
N ASP A 202 3.46 -33.26 14.06
CA ASP A 202 2.96 -31.87 14.16
C ASP A 202 1.75 -31.55 13.27
N CYS A 203 1.03 -32.56 12.73
CA CYS A 203 0.03 -32.31 11.68
C CYS A 203 -1.12 -31.38 12.11
N ASN A 204 -1.40 -31.26 13.42
CA ASN A 204 -2.43 -30.40 13.99
C ASN A 204 -2.00 -28.94 14.27
N ALA A 205 -0.73 -28.60 14.02
CA ALA A 205 -0.24 -27.23 13.96
C ALA A 205 0.11 -26.79 12.51
N GLY A 206 -0.05 -27.70 11.54
CA GLY A 206 0.35 -27.50 10.15
C GLY A 206 1.63 -28.25 9.77
N CYS A 207 1.76 -28.63 8.50
CA CYS A 207 2.87 -29.47 8.05
C CYS A 207 3.98 -28.65 7.40
N ASN A 208 5.10 -28.49 8.10
CA ASN A 208 6.31 -27.83 7.59
C ASN A 208 7.19 -28.70 6.65
N HIS A 209 6.70 -29.88 6.26
CA HIS A 209 7.47 -30.86 5.47
C HIS A 209 6.82 -31.22 4.13
N GLU A 210 5.79 -30.50 3.70
CA GLU A 210 5.11 -30.71 2.40
C GLU A 210 4.48 -32.11 2.22
N SER A 211 4.37 -32.92 3.28
CA SER A 211 3.86 -34.30 3.22
C SER A 211 2.34 -34.40 3.34
N LYS A 212 1.69 -33.39 3.93
CA LYS A 212 0.24 -33.37 4.18
C LYS A 212 -0.49 -32.93 2.91
N ASN A 213 -1.30 -33.82 2.31
CA ASN A 213 -2.08 -33.52 1.10
C ASN A 213 -3.38 -32.75 1.42
N SER A 214 -3.22 -31.62 2.10
CA SER A 214 -4.29 -30.67 2.45
C SER A 214 -4.82 -29.94 1.21
N THR A 215 -5.93 -29.18 1.33
CA THR A 215 -6.53 -28.53 0.16
C THR A 215 -5.63 -27.46 -0.47
N HIS A 216 -4.72 -26.87 0.32
CA HIS A 216 -3.66 -25.99 -0.18
C HIS A 216 -2.63 -26.72 -1.06
N MET A 217 -2.51 -28.05 -0.95
CA MET A 217 -1.61 -28.86 -1.78
C MET A 217 -2.29 -29.50 -2.98
N ASN A 218 -3.62 -29.41 -3.12
CA ASN A 218 -4.34 -30.07 -4.22
C ASN A 218 -5.38 -29.19 -4.92
N TYR A 219 -6.61 -29.10 -4.40
CA TYR A 219 -7.74 -28.43 -5.04
C TYR A 219 -7.50 -26.93 -5.26
N LEU A 220 -6.83 -26.23 -4.33
CA LEU A 220 -6.60 -24.78 -4.48
C LEU A 220 -5.55 -24.47 -5.57
N PRO A 221 -4.37 -25.11 -5.61
CA PRO A 221 -3.48 -24.99 -6.76
C PRO A 221 -4.14 -25.38 -8.08
N ASP A 222 -4.96 -26.44 -8.07
CA ASP A 222 -5.72 -26.87 -9.24
C ASP A 222 -6.73 -25.81 -9.71
N ALA A 223 -7.41 -25.12 -8.79
CA ALA A 223 -8.32 -24.04 -9.11
C ALA A 223 -7.59 -22.86 -9.77
N VAL A 224 -6.45 -22.43 -9.21
CA VAL A 224 -5.61 -21.36 -9.77
C VAL A 224 -5.10 -21.73 -11.16
N ALA A 225 -4.64 -22.97 -11.34
CA ALA A 225 -4.15 -23.47 -12.63
C ALA A 225 -5.23 -23.44 -13.74
N HIS A 226 -6.51 -23.39 -13.37
CA HIS A 226 -7.66 -23.26 -14.28
C HIS A 226 -8.31 -21.86 -14.24
N GLY A 227 -7.66 -20.86 -13.64
CA GLY A 227 -8.06 -19.45 -13.73
C GLY A 227 -8.91 -18.91 -12.57
N ALA A 228 -9.05 -19.64 -11.45
CA ALA A 228 -9.65 -19.08 -10.25
C ALA A 228 -8.74 -18.01 -9.62
N GLN A 229 -9.32 -16.90 -9.17
CA GLN A 229 -8.61 -15.90 -8.36
C GLN A 229 -8.95 -16.09 -6.88
N ILE A 230 -7.92 -16.10 -6.03
CA ILE A 230 -8.05 -16.33 -4.59
C ILE A 230 -7.64 -15.06 -3.85
N PHE A 231 -8.44 -14.61 -2.88
CA PHE A 231 -8.14 -13.44 -2.05
C PHE A 231 -8.19 -13.84 -0.58
N THR A 232 -7.05 -13.70 0.11
CA THR A 232 -6.90 -14.00 1.55
C THR A 232 -7.04 -12.73 2.39
N GLY A 233 -7.31 -12.87 3.69
CA GLY A 233 -7.56 -11.71 4.55
C GLY A 233 -8.91 -11.04 4.27
N VAL A 234 -9.89 -11.76 3.72
CA VAL A 234 -11.21 -11.22 3.33
C VAL A 234 -12.32 -11.91 4.13
N ALA A 235 -12.90 -11.21 5.10
CA ALA A 235 -14.03 -11.68 5.90
C ALA A 235 -15.36 -11.34 5.22
N VAL A 236 -16.11 -12.35 4.78
CA VAL A 236 -17.48 -12.15 4.28
C VAL A 236 -18.46 -12.03 5.44
N HIS A 237 -19.25 -10.96 5.44
CA HIS A 237 -20.22 -10.67 6.49
C HIS A 237 -21.63 -11.14 6.12
N SER A 238 -22.10 -10.83 4.91
CA SER A 238 -23.45 -11.18 4.47
C SER A 238 -23.52 -11.33 2.95
N VAL A 239 -24.54 -12.04 2.49
CA VAL A 239 -24.88 -12.22 1.08
C VAL A 239 -26.34 -11.85 0.92
N VAL A 240 -26.61 -10.83 0.11
CA VAL A 240 -27.98 -10.37 -0.16
C VAL A 240 -28.24 -10.32 -1.66
N ARG A 241 -29.51 -10.42 -2.06
CA ARG A 241 -29.89 -10.26 -3.46
C ARG A 241 -30.13 -8.78 -3.74
N ASP A 242 -29.51 -8.27 -4.78
CA ASP A 242 -29.87 -6.96 -5.33
C ASP A 242 -31.08 -7.15 -6.27
N GLU A 243 -32.20 -6.50 -5.94
CA GLU A 243 -33.43 -6.61 -6.72
C GLU A 243 -33.37 -5.87 -8.07
N ALA A 244 -32.55 -4.80 -8.17
CA ALA A 244 -32.42 -4.01 -9.39
C ALA A 244 -31.60 -4.76 -10.44
N THR A 245 -30.45 -5.30 -10.04
CA THR A 245 -29.54 -6.00 -10.95
C THR A 245 -29.82 -7.50 -11.04
N ARG A 246 -30.63 -8.04 -10.09
CA ARG A 246 -30.88 -9.47 -9.91
C ARG A 246 -29.59 -10.28 -9.66
N LYS A 247 -28.51 -9.65 -9.23
CA LYS A 247 -27.23 -10.30 -8.84
C LYS A 247 -27.13 -10.50 -7.33
N TRP A 248 -26.22 -11.37 -6.91
CA TRP A 248 -25.84 -11.50 -5.51
C TRP A 248 -24.80 -10.45 -5.14
N LEU A 249 -25.01 -9.79 -4.02
CA LEU A 249 -24.08 -8.85 -3.41
C LEU A 249 -23.39 -9.53 -2.22
N VAL A 250 -22.11 -9.84 -2.36
CA VAL A 250 -21.29 -10.45 -1.30
C VAL A 250 -20.57 -9.32 -0.57
N ARG A 251 -21.03 -9.01 0.65
CA ARG A 251 -20.48 -7.95 1.50
C ARG A 251 -19.32 -8.48 2.33
N TYR A 252 -18.18 -7.79 2.29
CA TYR A 252 -16.95 -8.24 2.93
C TYR A 252 -16.12 -7.09 3.53
N GLN A 253 -15.23 -7.46 4.45
CA GLN A 253 -14.16 -6.59 4.95
C GLN A 253 -12.79 -7.25 4.77
N PRO A 254 -11.80 -6.51 4.27
CA PRO A 254 -10.40 -6.86 4.46
C PRO A 254 -10.05 -6.82 5.95
N VAL A 255 -9.50 -7.91 6.46
CA VAL A 255 -9.15 -8.12 7.87
C VAL A 255 -7.76 -7.55 8.14
N ASP A 256 -7.58 -6.94 9.32
CA ASP A 256 -6.30 -6.43 9.81
C ASP A 256 -5.69 -5.29 8.94
N LEU A 257 -6.48 -4.68 8.05
CA LEU A 257 -6.05 -3.48 7.30
C LEU A 257 -6.29 -2.17 8.06
N GLY A 258 -6.75 -2.22 9.32
CA GLY A 258 -7.07 -1.04 10.12
C GLY A 258 -8.41 -0.37 9.78
N ARG A 259 -9.15 -0.86 8.78
CA ARG A 259 -10.52 -0.39 8.45
C ARG A 259 -11.49 -0.54 9.62
N GLU A 260 -11.35 -1.62 10.39
CA GLU A 260 -12.16 -1.91 11.57
C GLU A 260 -12.03 -0.83 12.66
N ILE A 261 -10.86 -0.17 12.75
CA ILE A 261 -10.60 0.92 13.71
C ILE A 261 -11.45 2.16 13.37
N TYR A 262 -11.99 2.24 12.16
CA TYR A 262 -12.82 3.35 11.68
C TYR A 262 -14.30 3.00 11.53
N ASP A 263 -14.73 1.80 11.95
CA ASP A 263 -16.09 1.30 11.71
C ASP A 263 -16.50 1.43 10.22
N ALA A 264 -15.53 1.19 9.33
CA ALA A 264 -15.70 1.43 7.90
C ALA A 264 -16.82 0.55 7.32
N PRO A 265 -17.63 1.05 6.37
CA PRO A 265 -18.61 0.21 5.69
C PRO A 265 -17.97 -0.97 4.94
N ASP A 266 -18.76 -2.04 4.82
CA ASP A 266 -18.40 -3.23 4.03
C ASP A 266 -18.17 -2.85 2.56
N LEU A 267 -17.13 -3.43 1.99
CA LEU A 267 -16.96 -3.52 0.54
C LEU A 267 -17.93 -4.57 0.00
N ALA A 268 -18.16 -4.55 -1.31
CA ALA A 268 -18.97 -5.56 -1.94
C ALA A 268 -18.44 -5.98 -3.30
N VAL A 269 -18.62 -7.27 -3.61
CA VAL A 269 -18.40 -7.85 -4.93
C VAL A 269 -19.68 -8.51 -5.41
N THR A 270 -20.00 -8.37 -6.70
CA THR A 270 -21.22 -8.95 -7.26
C THR A 270 -20.97 -10.32 -7.89
N ALA A 271 -21.95 -11.22 -7.81
CA ALA A 271 -21.87 -12.56 -8.38
C ALA A 271 -23.18 -13.03 -9.00
N ASP A 272 -23.10 -13.91 -10.00
CA ASP A 272 -24.30 -14.63 -10.51
C ASP A 272 -24.64 -15.81 -9.61
N ILE A 273 -23.62 -16.51 -9.09
CA ILE A 273 -23.73 -17.61 -8.13
C ILE A 273 -22.80 -17.38 -6.93
N VAL A 274 -23.30 -17.67 -5.73
CA VAL A 274 -22.53 -17.67 -4.49
C VAL A 274 -22.56 -19.05 -3.86
N ILE A 275 -21.38 -19.59 -3.54
CA ILE A 275 -21.20 -20.86 -2.85
C ILE A 275 -20.58 -20.58 -1.49
N LEU A 276 -21.37 -20.73 -0.43
CA LEU A 276 -20.89 -20.64 0.95
C LEU A 276 -20.20 -21.95 1.34
N SER A 277 -18.97 -21.83 1.80
CA SER A 277 -18.10 -22.93 2.24
C SER A 277 -17.15 -22.47 3.37
N ALA A 278 -17.64 -21.54 4.21
CA ALA A 278 -16.93 -20.94 5.34
C ALA A 278 -16.87 -21.84 6.59
N GLY A 279 -17.20 -23.13 6.43
CA GLY A 279 -17.33 -24.10 7.51
C GLY A 279 -18.67 -23.99 8.22
N THR A 280 -18.99 -25.01 9.00
CA THR A 280 -20.23 -25.15 9.76
C THR A 280 -20.67 -23.87 10.47
N LEU A 281 -19.76 -23.27 11.26
CA LEU A 281 -20.05 -22.04 12.00
C LEU A 281 -20.10 -20.81 11.09
N GLY A 282 -19.18 -20.71 10.12
CA GLY A 282 -19.04 -19.54 9.25
C GLY A 282 -20.19 -19.39 8.26
N SER A 283 -20.52 -20.45 7.52
CA SER A 283 -21.61 -20.44 6.54
C SER A 283 -22.97 -20.19 7.21
N THR A 284 -23.23 -20.85 8.34
CA THR A 284 -24.45 -20.63 9.12
C THR A 284 -24.53 -19.20 9.64
N ALA A 285 -23.43 -18.63 10.17
CA ALA A 285 -23.41 -17.26 10.64
C ALA A 285 -23.59 -16.22 9.53
N ILE A 286 -23.00 -16.45 8.35
CA ILE A 286 -23.20 -15.58 7.18
C ILE A 286 -24.68 -15.56 6.79
N LEU A 287 -25.34 -16.71 6.71
CA LEU A 287 -26.77 -16.76 6.36
C LEU A 287 -27.65 -16.13 7.45
N LEU A 288 -27.34 -16.33 8.73
CA LEU A 288 -28.08 -15.68 9.83
C LEU A 288 -27.95 -14.15 9.78
N ARG A 289 -26.75 -13.62 9.54
CA ARG A 289 -26.56 -12.18 9.32
C ARG A 289 -27.23 -11.68 8.04
N SER A 290 -27.23 -12.50 6.99
CA SER A 290 -27.91 -12.18 5.73
C SER A 290 -29.43 -12.11 5.93
N ARG A 291 -30.00 -12.96 6.78
CA ARG A 291 -31.40 -12.89 7.19
C ARG A 291 -31.70 -11.60 7.93
N ASP A 292 -30.84 -11.23 8.88
CA ASP A 292 -30.99 -9.98 9.62
C ASP A 292 -30.84 -8.75 8.69
N ALA A 293 -30.14 -8.90 7.56
CA ALA A 293 -30.05 -7.92 6.47
C ALA A 293 -31.18 -8.02 5.42
N GLY A 294 -32.19 -8.88 5.62
CA GLY A 294 -33.39 -8.96 4.79
C GLY A 294 -33.51 -10.18 3.87
N LEU A 295 -32.53 -11.10 3.86
CA LEU A 295 -32.63 -12.34 3.08
C LEU A 295 -33.66 -13.30 3.70
N SER A 296 -34.66 -13.73 2.93
CA SER A 296 -35.60 -14.75 3.40
C SER A 296 -34.90 -16.12 3.46
N VAL A 297 -34.91 -16.79 4.60
CA VAL A 297 -34.29 -18.12 4.78
C VAL A 297 -35.19 -19.01 5.62
N SER A 298 -34.91 -20.32 5.62
CA SER A 298 -35.58 -21.29 6.48
C SER A 298 -35.49 -20.93 7.97
N SER A 299 -36.54 -21.25 8.73
CA SER A 299 -36.54 -21.14 10.20
C SER A 299 -35.69 -22.22 10.88
N GLN A 300 -35.28 -23.25 10.15
CA GLN A 300 -34.36 -24.29 10.63
C GLN A 300 -32.88 -23.87 10.51
N LEU A 301 -32.59 -22.69 9.95
CA LEU A 301 -31.22 -22.17 9.92
C LEU A 301 -30.72 -21.90 11.34
N GLY A 302 -29.60 -22.51 11.68
CA GLY A 302 -29.00 -22.52 13.01
C GLY A 302 -29.28 -23.80 13.80
N GLU A 303 -30.27 -24.61 13.42
CA GLU A 303 -30.66 -25.82 14.14
C GLU A 303 -29.85 -27.05 13.72
N HIS A 304 -29.99 -28.15 14.47
CA HIS A 304 -29.38 -29.45 14.22
C HIS A 304 -27.84 -29.43 14.20
N PHE A 305 -27.23 -28.59 15.04
CA PHE A 305 -25.77 -28.60 15.22
C PHE A 305 -25.34 -29.83 16.03
N THR A 306 -24.25 -30.45 15.58
CA THR A 306 -23.63 -31.61 16.22
C THR A 306 -22.13 -31.42 16.36
N GLY A 307 -21.59 -31.96 17.47
CA GLY A 307 -20.15 -32.05 17.71
C GLY A 307 -19.58 -33.37 17.17
N ASN A 308 -20.37 -34.13 16.42
CA ASN A 308 -20.02 -35.43 15.86
C ASN A 308 -19.62 -36.47 16.91
N GLY A 309 -20.17 -36.34 18.12
CA GLY A 309 -19.83 -37.17 19.27
C GLY A 309 -18.35 -37.10 19.68
N ASP A 310 -17.66 -36.00 19.38
CA ASP A 310 -16.23 -35.85 19.66
C ASP A 310 -15.91 -35.98 21.16
N VAL A 311 -14.90 -36.79 21.49
CA VAL A 311 -14.29 -36.86 22.83
C VAL A 311 -12.77 -36.78 22.70
N LEU A 312 -12.17 -35.84 23.44
CA LEU A 312 -10.74 -35.78 23.70
C LEU A 312 -10.48 -36.29 25.13
N ALA A 313 -9.58 -37.26 25.27
CA ALA A 313 -9.16 -37.76 26.57
C ALA A 313 -7.73 -38.28 26.52
N PHE A 314 -7.16 -38.59 27.69
CA PHE A 314 -5.78 -39.02 27.80
C PHE A 314 -5.64 -40.23 28.73
N ALA A 315 -4.77 -41.19 28.37
CA ALA A 315 -4.16 -42.09 29.33
C ALA A 315 -2.83 -41.47 29.77
N TYR A 316 -2.81 -40.88 30.96
CA TYR A 316 -1.68 -40.14 31.50
C TYR A 316 -0.71 -41.07 32.25
N ASN A 317 0.59 -40.85 32.07
CA ASN A 317 1.66 -41.52 32.81
C ASN A 317 1.66 -43.07 32.74
N THR A 318 1.41 -43.62 31.55
CA THR A 318 1.40 -45.07 31.26
C THR A 318 2.73 -45.77 31.58
N ASP A 319 2.69 -47.09 31.70
CA ASP A 319 3.88 -47.91 32.02
C ASP A 319 4.98 -47.77 30.96
N GLU A 320 4.59 -47.78 29.69
CA GLU A 320 5.51 -47.66 28.55
C GLU A 320 5.51 -46.25 27.95
N PRO A 321 6.62 -45.81 27.36
CA PRO A 321 6.67 -44.56 26.61
C PRO A 321 5.71 -44.58 25.43
N ILE A 322 4.95 -43.50 25.25
CA ILE A 322 3.99 -43.32 24.14
C ILE A 322 4.62 -42.53 23.00
N ASN A 323 5.51 -41.58 23.31
CA ASN A 323 6.07 -40.63 22.34
C ASN A 323 4.97 -39.87 21.58
N GLY A 324 4.05 -39.25 22.33
CA GLY A 324 2.85 -38.58 21.79
C GLY A 324 3.01 -37.08 21.48
N ILE A 325 4.21 -36.51 21.60
CA ILE A 325 4.46 -35.07 21.37
C ILE A 325 5.25 -34.89 20.08
N GLY A 326 4.72 -34.09 19.15
CA GLY A 326 5.35 -33.78 17.87
C GLY A 326 6.64 -32.97 18.03
N TRP A 327 7.53 -33.02 17.04
CA TRP A 327 8.88 -32.48 17.10
C TRP A 327 8.96 -30.96 17.32
N GLY A 328 7.99 -30.19 16.82
CA GLY A 328 8.06 -28.73 16.84
C GLY A 328 9.36 -28.23 16.17
N ALA A 329 10.22 -27.54 16.95
CA ALA A 329 11.49 -27.01 16.45
C ALA A 329 12.63 -28.05 16.38
N HIS A 330 12.41 -29.29 16.85
CA HIS A 330 13.43 -30.34 16.81
C HIS A 330 13.71 -30.81 15.38
N LYS A 331 14.99 -31.08 15.10
CA LYS A 331 15.42 -31.60 13.80
C LYS A 331 15.29 -33.12 13.73
N ALA A 332 15.17 -33.63 12.51
CA ALA A 332 15.16 -35.08 12.27
C ALA A 332 16.39 -35.75 12.90
N GLY A 333 16.14 -36.79 13.71
CA GLY A 333 17.18 -37.54 14.42
C GLY A 333 17.42 -37.11 15.88
N GLU A 334 16.89 -35.96 16.31
CA GLU A 334 16.96 -35.55 17.73
C GLU A 334 15.97 -36.32 18.61
N ILE A 335 14.77 -36.59 18.07
CA ILE A 335 13.70 -37.34 18.72
C ILE A 335 13.28 -38.48 17.78
N PRO A 336 12.94 -39.68 18.31
CA PRO A 336 12.37 -40.76 17.50
C PRO A 336 11.11 -40.33 16.74
N PRO A 337 10.79 -40.95 15.60
CA PRO A 337 9.56 -40.68 14.87
C PRO A 337 8.32 -40.88 15.75
N VAL A 338 7.47 -39.86 15.80
CA VAL A 338 6.13 -39.90 16.42
C VAL A 338 5.14 -40.53 15.46
N GLY A 339 5.33 -40.32 14.15
CA GLY A 339 4.39 -40.64 13.08
C GLY A 339 3.46 -39.47 12.75
N PRO A 340 2.58 -39.59 11.74
CA PRO A 340 1.45 -38.67 11.57
C PRO A 340 0.61 -38.56 12.85
N THR A 341 -0.19 -37.48 12.97
CA THR A 341 -1.02 -37.28 14.18
C THR A 341 -1.90 -38.48 14.51
N ILE A 342 -2.48 -39.16 13.53
CA ILE A 342 -3.22 -40.40 13.73
C ILE A 342 -2.61 -41.51 12.86
N CYS A 343 -2.28 -42.64 13.47
CA CYS A 343 -1.78 -43.83 12.79
C CYS A 343 -2.64 -45.07 13.03
N GLY A 344 -3.46 -45.09 14.09
CA GLY A 344 -4.25 -46.24 14.51
C GLY A 344 -5.71 -45.91 14.80
N LEU A 345 -6.57 -46.89 14.60
CA LEU A 345 -8.02 -46.83 14.75
C LEU A 345 -8.52 -48.13 15.40
N ILE A 346 -9.41 -48.02 16.38
CA ILE A 346 -10.29 -49.09 16.85
C ILE A 346 -11.70 -48.77 16.37
N ASP A 347 -12.28 -49.63 15.54
CA ASP A 347 -13.57 -49.38 14.90
C ASP A 347 -14.73 -50.14 15.59
N HIS A 348 -15.51 -49.46 16.43
CA HIS A 348 -16.67 -50.03 17.11
C HIS A 348 -18.01 -49.71 16.41
N ARG A 349 -18.00 -49.29 15.13
CA ARG A 349 -19.24 -48.85 14.45
C ARG A 349 -20.20 -49.97 14.05
N ASN A 350 -19.70 -51.21 13.94
CA ASN A 350 -20.52 -52.36 13.56
C ASN A 350 -21.35 -52.91 14.74
N THR A 351 -22.27 -52.08 15.22
CA THR A 351 -23.28 -52.36 16.25
C THR A 351 -24.66 -52.56 15.61
N PRO A 352 -25.62 -53.23 16.27
CA PRO A 352 -26.99 -53.37 15.75
C PRO A 352 -27.67 -52.03 15.46
N ASP A 353 -27.59 -51.08 16.39
CA ASP A 353 -27.92 -49.67 16.17
C ASP A 353 -26.63 -48.90 15.90
N VAL A 354 -26.57 -48.21 14.75
CA VAL A 354 -25.41 -47.39 14.36
C VAL A 354 -25.08 -46.34 15.42
N ARG A 355 -26.09 -45.83 16.12
CA ARG A 355 -25.96 -44.77 17.11
C ARG A 355 -25.20 -45.19 18.37
N ASP A 356 -25.12 -46.49 18.64
CA ASP A 356 -24.29 -47.05 19.72
C ASP A 356 -22.80 -47.18 19.33
N GLY A 357 -22.49 -46.99 18.04
CA GLY A 357 -21.15 -47.12 17.49
C GLY A 357 -20.27 -45.89 17.72
N PHE A 358 -18.97 -46.14 17.81
CA PHE A 358 -17.95 -45.10 17.89
C PHE A 358 -16.62 -45.60 17.33
N VAL A 359 -15.67 -44.70 17.11
CA VAL A 359 -14.29 -45.01 16.74
C VAL A 359 -13.33 -44.43 17.75
N ILE A 360 -12.25 -45.14 18.09
CA ILE A 360 -11.17 -44.62 18.94
C ILE A 360 -9.90 -44.50 18.11
N GLU A 361 -9.38 -43.29 18.01
CA GLU A 361 -8.13 -42.97 17.33
C GLU A 361 -7.06 -42.55 18.35
N GLU A 362 -5.82 -42.91 18.06
CA GLU A 362 -4.66 -42.41 18.81
C GLU A 362 -4.14 -41.12 18.19
N GLY A 363 -3.77 -40.14 19.02
CA GLY A 363 -3.32 -38.82 18.59
C GLY A 363 -1.90 -38.46 19.03
N SER A 364 -1.27 -37.49 18.35
CA SER A 364 -0.15 -36.71 18.90
C SER A 364 -0.52 -35.23 19.08
N LEU A 365 0.07 -34.60 20.09
CA LEU A 365 0.01 -33.15 20.30
C LEU A 365 1.19 -32.49 19.59
N ALA A 366 0.96 -31.52 18.70
CA ALA A 366 2.09 -30.81 18.08
C ALA A 366 3.00 -30.15 19.12
N GLY A 367 4.30 -30.10 18.83
CA GLY A 367 5.32 -29.53 19.71
C GLY A 367 5.00 -28.13 20.26
N PRO A 368 4.47 -27.17 19.45
CA PRO A 368 4.04 -25.86 19.92
C PRO A 368 2.97 -25.88 21.03
N VAL A 369 2.14 -26.92 21.10
CA VAL A 369 1.02 -27.05 22.05
C VAL A 369 1.41 -27.87 23.29
N GLY A 370 2.40 -28.77 23.17
CA GLY A 370 2.77 -29.74 24.20
C GLY A 370 3.10 -29.15 25.58
N VAL A 371 3.78 -27.99 25.64
CA VAL A 371 4.16 -27.35 26.93
C VAL A 371 2.97 -26.71 27.65
N ALA A 372 2.07 -26.06 26.92
CA ALA A 372 0.86 -25.52 27.51
C ALA A 372 0.02 -26.64 28.13
N MET A 373 -0.09 -27.79 27.44
CA MET A 373 -0.81 -28.95 27.94
C MET A 373 -0.17 -29.56 29.19
N MET A 374 1.16 -29.53 29.36
CA MET A 374 1.81 -29.98 30.61
C MET A 374 1.31 -29.22 31.84
N GLY A 375 1.17 -27.89 31.72
CA GLY A 375 0.73 -27.05 32.83
C GLY A 375 -0.70 -27.37 33.26
N VAL A 376 -1.58 -27.66 32.29
CA VAL A 376 -2.97 -28.03 32.56
C VAL A 376 -3.06 -29.47 33.10
N MET A 377 -2.38 -30.44 32.49
CA MET A 377 -2.40 -31.84 32.94
C MET A 377 -1.72 -32.05 34.30
N GLY A 378 -0.63 -31.33 34.58
CA GLY A 378 0.07 -31.40 35.87
C GLY A 378 -0.76 -30.88 37.05
N ILE A 379 -1.79 -30.07 36.78
CA ILE A 379 -2.76 -29.58 37.78
C ILE A 379 -4.03 -30.44 37.79
N ALA A 380 -4.56 -30.80 36.62
CA ALA A 380 -5.83 -31.51 36.48
C ALA A 380 -5.73 -33.01 36.85
N ALA A 381 -4.66 -33.70 36.46
CA ALA A 381 -4.53 -35.14 36.71
C ALA A 381 -4.49 -35.49 38.23
N PRO A 382 -3.78 -34.75 39.10
CA PRO A 382 -3.84 -35.00 40.54
C PRO A 382 -5.17 -34.63 41.23
N ALA A 383 -5.95 -33.71 40.64
CA ALA A 383 -7.19 -33.17 41.23
C ALA A 383 -8.46 -33.90 40.78
N GLU A 384 -8.49 -34.37 39.52
CA GLU A 384 -9.68 -34.91 38.85
C GLU A 384 -9.42 -36.23 38.09
N GLY A 385 -8.17 -36.70 38.02
CA GLY A 385 -7.84 -37.97 37.36
C GLY A 385 -8.42 -39.19 38.08
N VAL A 386 -8.99 -40.12 37.32
CA VAL A 386 -9.52 -41.38 37.87
C VAL A 386 -8.35 -42.36 37.99
N LYS A 387 -7.82 -42.50 39.22
CA LYS A 387 -6.80 -43.51 39.54
C LYS A 387 -7.37 -44.91 39.32
N MET A 388 -6.78 -45.66 38.41
CA MET A 388 -7.21 -47.02 38.12
C MET A 388 -6.67 -47.99 39.20
N PRO A 389 -7.48 -48.91 39.76
CA PRO A 389 -7.01 -49.86 40.77
C PRO A 389 -5.80 -50.65 40.28
N GLU A 390 -4.68 -50.55 41.02
CA GLU A 390 -3.45 -51.27 40.71
C GLU A 390 -3.68 -52.80 40.74
N PRO A 391 -3.10 -53.59 39.81
CA PRO A 391 -2.98 -55.02 40.02
C PRO A 391 -2.19 -55.30 41.31
N PRO A 392 -2.39 -56.43 42.04
CA PRO A 392 -2.00 -56.61 43.44
C PRO A 392 -0.49 -56.63 43.78
N SER A 393 0.39 -56.13 42.91
CA SER A 393 1.84 -56.11 43.12
C SER A 393 2.50 -54.89 42.48
N SER A 394 2.74 -53.81 43.21
CA SER A 394 4.10 -53.23 43.40
C SER A 394 4.09 -51.79 43.94
N THR A 395 4.60 -51.60 45.16
CA THR A 395 5.00 -50.28 45.71
C THR A 395 6.15 -49.61 44.93
N LEU A 396 6.81 -50.32 44.01
CA LEU A 396 7.85 -49.79 43.14
C LEU A 396 7.28 -49.00 41.95
N ALA A 397 6.11 -49.39 41.42
CA ALA A 397 5.47 -48.69 40.30
C ALA A 397 5.03 -47.27 40.66
N THR A 398 4.61 -47.05 41.92
CA THR A 398 4.17 -45.75 42.43
C THR A 398 5.32 -44.74 42.56
N LEU A 399 6.51 -45.19 42.98
CA LEU A 399 7.71 -44.33 43.07
C LEU A 399 8.23 -43.92 41.68
N ASP A 400 8.19 -44.83 40.71
CA ASP A 400 8.60 -44.54 39.32
C ASP A 400 7.61 -43.59 38.63
N ALA A 401 6.31 -43.71 38.91
CA ALA A 401 5.28 -42.81 38.41
C ALA A 401 5.45 -41.36 38.92
N ASP A 402 5.69 -41.17 40.22
CA ASP A 402 5.95 -39.85 40.81
C ASP A 402 7.26 -39.23 40.29
N ALA A 403 8.30 -40.04 40.10
CA ALA A 403 9.56 -39.61 39.51
C ALA A 403 9.39 -39.08 38.07
N ARG A 404 8.56 -39.75 37.25
CA ARG A 404 8.22 -39.30 35.89
C ARG A 404 7.48 -37.96 35.87
N ILE A 405 6.61 -37.68 36.85
CA ILE A 405 5.94 -36.38 36.95
C ILE A 405 6.96 -35.27 37.24
N ALA A 406 7.87 -35.50 38.19
CA ALA A 406 8.95 -34.57 38.48
C ALA A 406 9.89 -34.36 37.28
N GLU A 407 10.16 -35.42 36.51
CA GLU A 407 10.97 -35.33 35.30
C GLU A 407 10.32 -34.46 34.21
N SER A 408 9.00 -34.58 33.97
CA SER A 408 8.30 -33.71 33.02
C SER A 408 8.34 -32.23 33.42
N LEU A 409 8.20 -31.94 34.72
CA LEU A 409 8.31 -30.56 35.24
C LEU A 409 9.71 -29.96 35.06
N LEU A 410 10.76 -30.79 35.20
CA LEU A 410 12.15 -30.33 35.13
C LEU A 410 12.70 -30.27 33.70
N ARG A 411 12.34 -31.24 32.84
CA ARG A 411 12.96 -31.43 31.53
C ARG A 411 12.02 -31.14 30.35
N GLY A 412 10.73 -30.92 30.61
CA GLY A 412 9.74 -30.58 29.59
C GLY A 412 8.96 -31.78 29.01
N PRO A 413 8.15 -31.55 27.95
CA PRO A 413 7.06 -32.44 27.54
C PRO A 413 7.53 -33.72 26.84
N TYR A 414 8.78 -33.74 26.37
CA TYR A 414 9.39 -34.90 25.72
C TYR A 414 9.98 -35.91 26.71
N HIS A 415 9.82 -35.68 28.03
CA HIS A 415 10.35 -36.53 29.09
C HIS A 415 9.29 -36.83 30.16
N GLY A 416 9.54 -37.84 30.99
CA GLY A 416 8.68 -38.17 32.13
C GLY A 416 7.24 -38.57 31.76
N ALA A 417 6.29 -38.20 32.60
CA ALA A 417 4.88 -38.57 32.50
C ALA A 417 4.22 -38.13 31.18
N MET A 418 4.61 -36.98 30.64
CA MET A 418 4.08 -36.47 29.35
C MET A 418 4.53 -37.29 28.15
N ASN A 419 5.77 -37.81 28.16
CA ASN A 419 6.24 -38.77 27.15
C ASN A 419 5.54 -40.14 27.26
N HIS A 420 4.94 -40.41 28.42
CA HIS A 420 4.14 -41.59 28.75
C HIS A 420 2.63 -41.27 28.71
N THR A 421 2.21 -40.34 27.86
CA THR A 421 0.79 -39.95 27.76
C THR A 421 0.24 -40.25 26.37
N GLN A 422 -0.84 -41.03 26.34
CA GLN A 422 -1.59 -41.39 25.13
C GLN A 422 -2.79 -40.46 24.98
N THR A 423 -2.93 -39.84 23.81
CA THR A 423 -4.13 -39.09 23.44
C THR A 423 -5.13 -40.03 22.77
N TYR A 424 -6.39 -39.95 23.21
CA TYR A 424 -7.54 -40.57 22.56
C TYR A 424 -8.41 -39.50 21.92
N LEU A 425 -8.77 -39.74 20.66
CA LEU A 425 -9.73 -38.97 19.89
C LEU A 425 -10.87 -39.93 19.51
N VAL A 426 -12.08 -39.63 19.94
CA VAL A 426 -13.25 -40.48 19.68
C VAL A 426 -14.27 -39.71 18.88
N MET A 427 -14.87 -40.36 17.88
CA MET A 427 -16.07 -39.87 17.19
C MET A 427 -17.20 -40.85 17.40
N ALA A 428 -18.40 -40.32 17.64
CA ALA A 428 -19.59 -41.09 17.99
C ALA A 428 -20.86 -40.37 17.50
N HIS A 429 -22.01 -40.73 18.06
CA HIS A 429 -23.29 -40.12 17.73
C HIS A 429 -23.90 -39.41 18.95
N ASP A 430 -24.05 -38.09 18.84
CA ASP A 430 -24.81 -37.27 19.78
C ASP A 430 -26.26 -37.08 19.30
N ASP A 431 -27.07 -36.39 20.09
CA ASP A 431 -28.48 -36.11 19.80
C ASP A 431 -28.73 -34.97 18.80
N GLU A 432 -27.66 -34.37 18.26
CA GLU A 432 -27.70 -33.26 17.30
C GLU A 432 -28.56 -32.05 17.71
N SER A 433 -28.84 -31.88 19.01
CA SER A 433 -29.77 -30.85 19.50
C SER A 433 -29.11 -29.49 19.74
N GLY A 434 -27.90 -29.29 19.22
CA GLY A 434 -27.21 -28.01 19.30
C GLY A 434 -27.80 -26.96 18.37
N GLN A 435 -27.62 -25.69 18.73
CA GLN A 435 -28.02 -24.55 17.92
C GLN A 435 -26.86 -23.57 17.73
N ILE A 436 -26.69 -23.07 16.51
CA ILE A 436 -25.81 -21.95 16.18
C ILE A 436 -26.65 -20.65 16.12
N THR A 437 -26.28 -19.68 16.93
CA THR A 437 -26.86 -18.32 16.90
C THR A 437 -25.79 -17.28 16.59
N VAL A 438 -26.20 -16.05 16.26
CA VAL A 438 -25.28 -14.91 16.10
C VAL A 438 -25.52 -13.92 17.24
N GLU A 439 -24.46 -13.57 17.97
CA GLU A 439 -24.47 -12.55 19.02
C GLU A 439 -23.36 -11.52 18.74
N HIS A 440 -23.71 -10.24 18.61
CA HIS A 440 -22.77 -9.18 18.22
C HIS A 440 -21.95 -9.53 16.97
N GLY A 441 -22.62 -10.06 15.93
CA GLY A 441 -22.00 -10.45 14.66
C GLY A 441 -21.21 -11.77 14.67
N ARG A 442 -21.00 -12.41 15.84
CA ARG A 442 -20.17 -13.61 16.01
C ARG A 442 -21.01 -14.88 16.27
N PRO A 443 -20.64 -16.05 15.71
CA PRO A 443 -21.34 -17.30 15.97
C PRO A 443 -21.18 -17.77 17.42
N ARG A 444 -22.25 -18.37 17.97
CA ARG A 444 -22.31 -18.98 19.30
C ARG A 444 -22.99 -20.33 19.22
N ILE A 445 -22.49 -21.29 19.99
CA ILE A 445 -23.09 -22.61 20.12
C ILE A 445 -23.90 -22.65 21.43
N ARG A 446 -25.17 -23.04 21.34
CA ARG A 446 -26.07 -23.28 22.46
C ARG A 446 -26.51 -24.74 22.44
N TRP A 447 -26.16 -25.48 23.49
CA TRP A 447 -26.55 -26.89 23.59
C TRP A 447 -26.67 -27.32 25.05
N PRO A 448 -27.86 -27.13 25.66
CA PRO A 448 -28.09 -27.49 27.04
C PRO A 448 -27.91 -28.98 27.31
N ASN A 449 -27.11 -29.32 28.32
CA ASN A 449 -26.79 -30.68 28.76
C ASN A 449 -26.06 -31.56 27.75
N ALA A 450 -25.31 -30.97 26.81
CA ALA A 450 -24.59 -31.72 25.78
C ALA A 450 -23.69 -32.82 26.39
N GLY A 451 -22.88 -32.47 27.40
CA GLY A 451 -21.95 -33.42 28.06
C GLY A 451 -22.60 -34.52 28.90
N LYS A 452 -23.92 -34.50 29.10
CA LYS A 452 -24.65 -35.48 29.93
C LYS A 452 -25.34 -36.58 29.12
N GLN A 453 -25.16 -36.58 27.81
CA GLN A 453 -25.75 -37.60 26.94
C GLN A 453 -25.16 -39.00 27.24
N PRO A 454 -25.96 -40.08 27.16
CA PRO A 454 -25.51 -41.43 27.53
C PRO A 454 -24.27 -41.93 26.78
N ILE A 455 -24.09 -41.51 25.52
CA ILE A 455 -22.95 -41.93 24.69
C ILE A 455 -21.61 -41.53 25.30
N TYR A 456 -21.49 -40.34 25.89
CA TYR A 456 -20.25 -39.87 26.50
C TYR A 456 -19.86 -40.70 27.72
N ALA A 457 -20.83 -41.13 28.53
CA ALA A 457 -20.58 -42.04 29.65
C ALA A 457 -20.14 -43.44 29.20
N THR A 458 -20.66 -43.92 28.07
CA THR A 458 -20.23 -45.19 27.45
C THR A 458 -18.80 -45.10 26.94
N ILE A 459 -18.45 -44.00 26.27
CA ILE A 459 -17.09 -43.74 25.78
C ILE A 459 -16.12 -43.64 26.96
N GLU A 460 -16.45 -42.86 27.99
CA GLU A 460 -15.62 -42.69 29.19
C GLU A 460 -15.27 -44.03 29.85
N LYS A 461 -16.27 -44.89 30.10
CA LYS A 461 -16.03 -46.24 30.64
C LYS A 461 -15.14 -47.11 29.75
N THR A 462 -15.28 -46.96 28.43
CA THR A 462 -14.45 -47.69 27.46
C THR A 462 -13.01 -47.19 27.50
N LEU A 463 -12.80 -45.88 27.58
CA LEU A 463 -11.46 -45.27 27.66
C LEU A 463 -10.79 -45.51 29.01
N GLU A 464 -11.53 -45.61 30.11
CA GLU A 464 -11.01 -46.07 31.40
C GLU A 464 -10.45 -47.50 31.27
N ALA A 465 -11.21 -48.41 30.66
CA ALA A 465 -10.76 -49.79 30.44
C ALA A 465 -9.53 -49.85 29.51
N ALA A 466 -9.51 -49.04 28.44
CA ALA A 466 -8.36 -48.90 27.55
C ALA A 466 -7.11 -48.38 28.28
N THR A 467 -7.28 -47.38 29.16
CA THR A 467 -6.22 -46.75 29.95
C THR A 467 -5.64 -47.69 30.99
N ARG A 468 -6.50 -48.46 31.68
CA ARG A 468 -6.08 -49.49 32.64
C ARG A 468 -5.11 -50.50 32.01
N ALA A 469 -5.32 -50.87 30.75
CA ALA A 469 -4.45 -51.80 30.03
C ALA A 469 -3.04 -51.26 29.74
N LEU A 470 -2.88 -49.94 29.81
CA LEU A 470 -1.60 -49.24 29.62
C LEU A 470 -0.92 -48.88 30.94
N GLY A 471 -1.58 -49.11 32.09
CA GLY A 471 -1.06 -48.75 33.42
C GLY A 471 -1.08 -47.25 33.73
N GLY A 472 -1.86 -46.47 32.98
CA GLY A 472 -1.97 -45.02 33.19
C GLY A 472 -3.22 -44.60 33.98
N ASP A 473 -3.29 -43.31 34.28
CA ASP A 473 -4.47 -42.65 34.85
C ASP A 473 -5.35 -42.09 33.73
N TYR A 474 -6.67 -42.30 33.81
CA TYR A 474 -7.60 -41.70 32.86
C TYR A 474 -7.82 -40.24 33.20
N VAL A 475 -7.59 -39.36 32.23
CA VAL A 475 -7.77 -37.91 32.33
C VAL A 475 -8.74 -37.48 31.24
N ARG A 476 -9.94 -37.04 31.65
CA ARG A 476 -10.88 -36.32 30.79
C ARG A 476 -10.24 -35.00 30.35
N ASP A 477 -10.61 -34.51 29.16
CA ASP A 477 -10.06 -33.27 28.59
C ASP A 477 -9.84 -32.18 29.67
N PRO A 478 -8.59 -31.80 29.98
CA PRO A 478 -8.30 -30.89 31.06
C PRO A 478 -8.71 -29.43 30.74
N ILE A 479 -9.09 -29.13 29.48
CA ILE A 479 -9.77 -27.88 29.09
C ILE A 479 -11.21 -27.83 29.62
N SER A 480 -11.79 -28.99 29.96
CA SER A 480 -13.16 -29.18 30.47
C SER A 480 -13.28 -29.37 31.99
N ALA A 481 -12.16 -29.33 32.73
CA ALA A 481 -12.08 -29.59 34.17
C ALA A 481 -12.86 -28.56 35.04
N ASN A 482 -13.26 -28.97 36.26
CA ASN A 482 -14.35 -28.41 37.09
C ASN A 482 -14.22 -26.94 37.53
N LEU A 483 -13.16 -26.21 37.18
CA LEU A 483 -13.11 -24.76 37.41
C LEU A 483 -14.00 -23.96 36.44
N LEU A 484 -14.46 -24.55 35.33
CA LEU A 484 -15.14 -23.83 34.23
C LEU A 484 -16.45 -24.47 33.69
N GLY A 485 -16.94 -25.56 34.32
CA GLY A 485 -18.14 -26.32 33.91
C GLY A 485 -17.81 -27.43 32.91
N GLU A 486 -18.53 -28.56 32.98
CA GLU A 486 -18.36 -29.76 32.13
C GLU A 486 -18.51 -29.45 30.62
N ARG A 487 -17.48 -28.89 29.98
CA ARG A 487 -17.52 -28.47 28.57
C ARG A 487 -17.02 -29.56 27.63
N LEU A 488 -17.74 -29.85 26.56
CA LEU A 488 -17.24 -30.67 25.45
C LEU A 488 -16.35 -29.83 24.53
N VAL A 489 -15.43 -30.49 23.82
CA VAL A 489 -14.64 -29.91 22.74
C VAL A 489 -14.91 -30.72 21.47
N THR A 490 -15.25 -30.03 20.38
CA THR A 490 -15.36 -30.63 19.05
C THR A 490 -14.36 -30.01 18.09
N VAL A 491 -13.76 -30.85 17.26
CA VAL A 491 -12.96 -30.48 16.09
C VAL A 491 -13.70 -30.82 14.79
N HIS A 492 -14.89 -31.44 14.90
CA HIS A 492 -15.77 -31.82 13.82
C HIS A 492 -17.17 -31.18 13.95
N PRO A 493 -17.28 -29.84 14.02
CA PRO A 493 -18.58 -29.19 14.02
C PRO A 493 -19.33 -29.49 12.71
N LEU A 494 -20.57 -29.98 12.77
CA LEU A 494 -21.45 -30.20 11.60
C LEU A 494 -22.86 -29.65 11.87
N GLY A 495 -23.64 -29.44 10.81
CA GLY A 495 -25.03 -28.98 10.91
C GLY A 495 -25.19 -27.47 11.03
N GLY A 496 -26.39 -26.98 11.39
CA GLY A 496 -26.72 -25.55 11.37
C GLY A 496 -27.32 -25.06 10.05
N CYS A 497 -27.06 -25.73 8.92
CA CYS A 497 -27.72 -25.45 7.65
C CYS A 497 -28.06 -26.77 6.92
N ALA A 498 -28.65 -27.70 7.67
CA ALA A 498 -28.85 -29.09 7.27
C ALA A 498 -29.62 -29.24 5.95
N MET A 499 -29.26 -30.25 5.16
CA MET A 499 -30.03 -30.69 3.99
C MET A 499 -31.40 -31.25 4.42
N ALA A 500 -32.46 -30.89 3.69
CA ALA A 500 -33.78 -31.48 3.84
C ALA A 500 -34.57 -31.48 2.51
N ASP A 501 -35.71 -32.18 2.49
CA ASP A 501 -36.65 -32.11 1.35
C ASP A 501 -37.46 -30.80 1.32
N SER A 502 -37.49 -30.05 2.43
CA SER A 502 -38.25 -28.79 2.55
C SER A 502 -37.72 -27.87 3.65
N ALA A 503 -38.08 -26.59 3.58
CA ALA A 503 -37.63 -25.53 4.49
C ALA A 503 -38.10 -25.73 5.94
N GLU A 504 -39.16 -26.50 6.17
CA GLU A 504 -39.63 -26.83 7.52
C GLU A 504 -38.65 -27.73 8.29
N ASN A 505 -37.79 -28.45 7.57
CA ASN A 505 -36.95 -29.50 8.11
C ASN A 505 -35.44 -29.27 7.93
N GLY A 506 -35.03 -28.25 7.17
CA GLY A 506 -33.62 -27.93 6.94
C GLY A 506 -33.39 -26.55 6.34
N GLY A 507 -32.11 -26.21 6.15
CA GLY A 507 -31.66 -24.92 5.61
C GLY A 507 -31.41 -24.94 4.10
N VAL A 508 -31.08 -26.11 3.55
CA VAL A 508 -30.80 -26.31 2.12
C VAL A 508 -31.47 -27.54 1.57
N ASP A 509 -31.62 -27.60 0.25
CA ASP A 509 -32.14 -28.78 -0.45
C ASP A 509 -31.05 -29.86 -0.70
N GLN A 510 -31.41 -30.92 -1.44
CA GLN A 510 -30.52 -32.04 -1.77
C GLN A 510 -29.24 -31.68 -2.54
N ALA A 511 -29.18 -30.50 -3.17
CA ALA A 511 -28.03 -30.02 -3.93
C ALA A 511 -27.26 -28.91 -3.17
N GLY A 512 -27.70 -28.60 -1.94
CA GLY A 512 -27.14 -27.51 -1.14
C GLY A 512 -27.69 -26.13 -1.48
N ARG A 513 -28.79 -26.01 -2.24
CA ARG A 513 -29.41 -24.71 -2.54
C ARG A 513 -30.16 -24.19 -1.33
N VAL A 514 -29.94 -22.93 -0.97
CA VAL A 514 -30.55 -22.31 0.22
C VAL A 514 -32.05 -22.13 0.01
N PHE A 515 -32.87 -22.60 0.94
CA PHE A 515 -34.32 -22.38 0.88
C PHE A 515 -34.67 -20.89 1.00
N SER A 516 -35.59 -20.42 0.15
CA SER A 516 -35.96 -19.00 0.04
C SER A 516 -37.13 -18.59 0.94
N GLY A 517 -37.60 -19.48 1.80
CA GLY A 517 -38.74 -19.25 2.69
C GLY A 517 -38.71 -20.20 3.88
N THR A 518 -39.74 -20.12 4.72
CA THR A 518 -39.88 -20.94 5.94
C THR A 518 -40.68 -22.22 5.73
N THR A 519 -41.31 -22.37 4.56
CA THR A 519 -42.12 -23.55 4.20
C THR A 519 -41.92 -23.94 2.74
N GLY A 520 -42.17 -25.21 2.41
CA GLY A 520 -42.05 -25.75 1.05
C GLY A 520 -40.61 -25.94 0.56
N ALA A 521 -40.44 -26.13 -0.75
CA ALA A 521 -39.16 -26.50 -1.38
C ALA A 521 -38.59 -25.41 -2.31
N ALA A 522 -39.06 -24.16 -2.17
CA ALA A 522 -38.56 -23.04 -2.97
C ALA A 522 -37.14 -22.64 -2.50
N VAL A 523 -36.26 -22.37 -3.46
CA VAL A 523 -34.84 -22.06 -3.22
C VAL A 523 -34.43 -20.75 -3.86
N HIS A 524 -33.39 -20.14 -3.30
CA HIS A 524 -32.72 -18.99 -3.89
C HIS A 524 -31.88 -19.44 -5.08
N ASP A 525 -32.26 -18.98 -6.28
CA ASP A 525 -31.49 -19.26 -7.49
C ASP A 525 -30.09 -18.65 -7.40
N GLY A 526 -29.06 -19.48 -7.53
CA GLY A 526 -27.66 -19.07 -7.44
C GLY A 526 -27.07 -18.99 -6.03
N LEU A 527 -27.74 -19.43 -4.95
CA LEU A 527 -27.15 -19.43 -3.59
C LEU A 527 -27.06 -20.86 -3.02
N TYR A 528 -25.82 -21.28 -2.73
CA TYR A 528 -25.50 -22.65 -2.32
C TYR A 528 -24.69 -22.70 -1.02
N VAL A 529 -24.76 -23.82 -0.30
CA VAL A 529 -23.85 -24.21 0.78
C VAL A 529 -23.24 -25.58 0.45
N MET A 530 -21.92 -25.72 0.56
CA MET A 530 -21.21 -26.95 0.16
C MET A 530 -20.17 -27.42 1.19
N ASP A 531 -20.34 -27.10 2.48
CA ASP A 531 -19.45 -27.49 3.57
C ASP A 531 -20.15 -28.35 4.64
N GLY A 532 -19.53 -28.52 5.82
CA GLY A 532 -20.06 -29.31 6.93
C GLY A 532 -21.40 -28.80 7.51
N ALA A 533 -21.83 -27.58 7.19
CA ALA A 533 -23.11 -27.04 7.66
C ALA A 533 -24.30 -27.82 7.12
N VAL A 534 -24.14 -28.47 5.95
CA VAL A 534 -25.23 -29.16 5.25
C VAL A 534 -25.56 -30.54 5.81
N MET A 535 -24.76 -31.03 6.76
CA MET A 535 -24.98 -32.35 7.36
C MET A 535 -26.20 -32.31 8.29
N PRO A 536 -27.20 -33.18 8.10
CA PRO A 536 -28.36 -33.23 8.99
C PRO A 536 -28.14 -34.07 10.25
N ILE A 537 -27.05 -34.85 10.31
CA ILE A 537 -26.78 -35.82 11.37
C ILE A 537 -25.27 -35.93 11.67
N SER A 538 -24.93 -36.44 12.86
CA SER A 538 -23.59 -36.92 13.19
C SER A 538 -23.18 -38.11 12.30
N LEU A 539 -21.90 -38.17 11.94
CA LEU A 539 -21.34 -39.18 11.04
C LEU A 539 -20.62 -40.32 11.80
N GLY A 540 -20.24 -40.10 13.06
CA GLY A 540 -19.52 -41.08 13.88
C GLY A 540 -18.11 -41.41 13.39
N VAL A 541 -17.57 -40.59 12.46
CA VAL A 541 -16.21 -40.63 11.91
C VAL A 541 -15.76 -39.24 11.51
N ASN A 542 -14.47 -39.06 11.19
CA ASN A 542 -13.95 -37.79 10.70
C ASN A 542 -14.68 -37.36 9.41
N PRO A 543 -15.22 -36.14 9.34
CA PRO A 543 -16.19 -35.75 8.33
C PRO A 543 -15.56 -35.34 6.99
N LEU A 544 -14.24 -35.17 6.91
CA LEU A 544 -13.58 -34.53 5.77
C LEU A 544 -13.92 -35.20 4.43
N LEU A 545 -13.98 -36.54 4.41
CA LEU A 545 -14.21 -37.29 3.19
C LEU A 545 -15.67 -37.19 2.74
N THR A 546 -16.62 -37.21 3.67
CA THR A 546 -18.05 -37.04 3.37
C THR A 546 -18.36 -35.61 2.91
N ILE A 547 -17.78 -34.59 3.55
CA ILE A 547 -17.87 -33.19 3.08
C ILE A 547 -17.35 -33.10 1.64
N SER A 548 -16.19 -33.70 1.37
CA SER A 548 -15.59 -33.69 0.03
C SER A 548 -16.45 -34.40 -1.01
N ALA A 549 -17.02 -35.57 -0.66
CA ALA A 549 -17.89 -36.33 -1.55
C ALA A 549 -19.19 -35.59 -1.90
N LEU A 550 -19.83 -34.96 -0.91
CA LEU A 550 -21.02 -34.15 -1.15
C LEU A 550 -20.70 -32.90 -1.97
N ALA A 551 -19.58 -32.22 -1.72
CA ALA A 551 -19.15 -31.07 -2.54
C ALA A 551 -18.89 -31.48 -4.00
N GLU A 552 -18.19 -32.60 -4.24
CA GLU A 552 -17.97 -33.15 -5.58
C GLU A 552 -19.27 -33.54 -6.29
N ARG A 553 -20.24 -34.07 -5.54
CA ARG A 553 -21.57 -34.40 -6.07
C ARG A 553 -22.34 -33.12 -6.43
N ASN A 554 -22.40 -32.16 -5.51
CA ASN A 554 -23.17 -30.92 -5.70
C ASN A 554 -22.56 -30.04 -6.81
N CYS A 555 -21.24 -29.99 -6.94
CA CYS A 555 -20.58 -29.32 -8.07
C CYS A 555 -20.94 -29.95 -9.42
N ALA A 556 -21.00 -31.29 -9.49
CA ALA A 556 -21.42 -31.98 -10.70
C ALA A 556 -22.89 -31.71 -11.04
N GLN A 557 -23.76 -31.64 -10.04
CA GLN A 557 -25.17 -31.27 -10.22
C GLN A 557 -25.34 -29.82 -10.66
N LEU A 558 -24.59 -28.89 -10.06
CA LEU A 558 -24.55 -27.48 -10.46
C LEU A 558 -24.11 -27.35 -11.92
N ALA A 559 -22.99 -27.97 -12.30
CA ALA A 559 -22.52 -27.95 -13.69
C ALA A 559 -23.57 -28.54 -14.65
N ALA A 560 -24.17 -29.69 -14.31
CA ALA A 560 -25.21 -30.30 -15.13
C ALA A 560 -26.46 -29.42 -15.28
N ALA A 561 -26.90 -28.75 -14.22
CA ALA A 561 -28.06 -27.86 -14.24
C ALA A 561 -27.87 -26.65 -15.16
N HIS A 562 -26.63 -26.20 -15.36
CA HIS A 562 -26.28 -25.09 -16.25
C HIS A 562 -25.69 -25.55 -17.60
N GLY A 563 -25.65 -26.86 -17.87
CA GLY A 563 -25.09 -27.41 -19.12
C GLY A 563 -23.57 -27.24 -19.25
N TRP A 564 -22.86 -27.03 -18.14
CA TRP A 564 -21.40 -26.93 -18.11
C TRP A 564 -20.75 -28.31 -18.07
N GLN A 565 -19.59 -28.44 -18.71
CA GLN A 565 -18.75 -29.63 -18.63
C GLN A 565 -17.54 -29.34 -17.76
N ILE A 566 -17.37 -30.14 -16.69
CA ILE A 566 -16.16 -30.08 -15.86
C ILE A 566 -15.08 -30.93 -16.52
N ASP A 567 -13.98 -30.32 -16.91
CA ASP A 567 -12.82 -31.05 -17.41
C ASP A 567 -12.03 -31.67 -16.25
N TYR A 568 -12.06 -33.00 -16.13
CA TYR A 568 -11.32 -33.74 -15.11
C TYR A 568 -9.96 -34.27 -15.61
N THR A 569 -9.59 -34.00 -16.87
CA THR A 569 -8.49 -34.69 -17.55
C THR A 569 -7.30 -33.79 -17.86
N THR A 570 -7.54 -32.53 -18.21
CA THR A 570 -6.47 -31.60 -18.54
C THR A 570 -5.75 -31.11 -17.29
N ARG A 571 -4.46 -30.82 -17.47
CA ARG A 571 -3.68 -30.03 -16.51
C ARG A 571 -3.89 -28.56 -16.87
N GLY A 572 -4.11 -27.73 -15.86
CA GLY A 572 -4.24 -26.30 -16.07
C GLY A 572 -2.90 -25.69 -16.48
N ASP A 573 -2.94 -24.68 -17.34
CA ASP A 573 -1.76 -24.00 -17.89
C ASP A 573 -1.56 -22.59 -17.33
N VAL A 574 -2.46 -22.13 -16.44
CA VAL A 574 -2.35 -20.81 -15.82
C VAL A 574 -1.28 -20.84 -14.73
N ALA A 575 -0.27 -19.98 -14.87
CA ALA A 575 0.76 -19.82 -13.84
C ALA A 575 0.17 -19.24 -12.55
N PRO A 576 0.71 -19.58 -11.37
CA PRO A 576 0.35 -18.90 -10.12
C PRO A 576 0.62 -17.39 -10.23
N PRO A 577 -0.04 -16.56 -9.40
CA PRO A 577 0.23 -15.13 -9.38
C PRO A 577 1.71 -14.86 -9.09
N PRO A 578 2.28 -13.77 -9.61
CA PRO A 578 3.67 -13.41 -9.35
C PRO A 578 3.90 -13.19 -7.85
N PRO A 579 5.09 -13.49 -7.32
CA PRO A 579 5.41 -13.25 -5.92
C PRO A 579 5.26 -11.77 -5.58
N GLN A 580 4.57 -11.48 -4.48
CA GLN A 580 4.42 -10.12 -3.96
C GLN A 580 5.77 -9.59 -3.50
N LYS A 581 6.09 -8.33 -3.83
CA LYS A 581 7.30 -7.66 -3.36
C LYS A 581 7.02 -6.96 -2.03
N ILE A 582 8.10 -6.54 -1.36
CA ILE A 582 8.00 -5.76 -0.12
C ILE A 582 7.22 -4.49 -0.43
N GLY A 583 6.08 -4.35 0.25
CA GLY A 583 5.15 -3.26 0.02
C GLY A 583 4.99 -2.36 1.23
N LEU A 584 4.13 -1.36 1.09
CA LEU A 584 3.70 -0.48 2.17
C LEU A 584 2.18 -0.34 2.10
N ARG A 585 1.53 -0.37 3.26
CA ARG A 585 0.10 -0.14 3.36
C ARG A 585 -0.23 0.75 4.53
N PHE A 586 -1.27 1.56 4.39
CA PHE A 586 -1.91 2.29 5.47
C PHE A 586 -3.37 2.58 5.15
N THR A 587 -4.19 2.81 6.17
CA THR A 587 -5.60 3.14 6.03
C THR A 587 -5.88 4.50 6.64
N GLU A 588 -6.61 5.33 5.90
CA GLU A 588 -7.06 6.65 6.34
C GLU A 588 -8.57 6.82 6.22
N THR A 589 -9.12 7.71 7.04
CA THR A 589 -10.52 8.14 6.94
C THR A 589 -10.59 9.66 6.94
N MET A 590 -11.21 10.22 5.91
CA MET A 590 -11.44 11.67 5.79
C MET A 590 -12.94 11.98 5.81
N ILE A 591 -13.30 13.10 6.42
CA ILE A 591 -14.68 13.59 6.53
C ILE A 591 -14.77 15.03 6.04
N GLY A 592 -15.90 15.42 5.46
CA GLY A 592 -16.01 16.74 4.86
C GLY A 592 -17.37 17.06 4.27
N THR A 593 -17.37 18.02 3.34
CA THR A 593 -18.57 18.52 2.68
C THR A 593 -18.46 18.42 1.16
N TYR A 594 -19.56 18.02 0.54
CA TYR A 594 -19.79 17.99 -0.90
C TYR A 594 -20.77 19.11 -1.29
N GLU A 595 -20.44 19.84 -2.34
CA GLU A 595 -21.20 20.93 -2.93
C GLU A 595 -21.55 20.57 -4.38
N PRO A 596 -22.83 20.29 -4.68
CA PRO A 596 -23.28 20.06 -6.04
C PRO A 596 -23.06 21.30 -6.93
N ASP A 597 -22.74 21.09 -8.21
CA ASP A 597 -22.58 22.20 -9.14
C ASP A 597 -23.93 22.90 -9.43
N ALA A 598 -23.92 24.24 -9.41
CA ALA A 598 -25.11 25.10 -9.42
C ALA A 598 -25.87 25.13 -10.77
N ALA A 599 -25.37 24.42 -11.79
CA ALA A 599 -25.99 24.34 -13.11
C ALA A 599 -27.20 23.38 -13.19
N GLN A 600 -27.49 22.59 -12.14
CA GLN A 600 -28.67 21.72 -12.12
C GLN A 600 -29.93 22.43 -11.60
N PRO A 601 -31.06 22.41 -12.34
CA PRO A 601 -32.29 23.05 -11.89
C PRO A 601 -32.90 22.34 -10.67
N GLY A 602 -32.90 23.01 -9.52
CA GLY A 602 -33.47 22.53 -8.26
C GLY A 602 -32.46 22.28 -7.13
N ALA A 603 -31.16 22.49 -7.36
CA ALA A 603 -30.13 22.29 -6.33
C ALA A 603 -30.14 23.39 -5.26
N SER A 604 -30.37 22.99 -4.00
CA SER A 604 -30.13 23.81 -2.81
C SER A 604 -28.62 24.01 -2.63
N GLN A 605 -28.16 25.24 -2.30
CA GLN A 605 -26.76 25.56 -1.90
C GLN A 605 -26.37 24.96 -0.53
N SER A 606 -26.97 23.85 -0.13
CA SER A 606 -26.66 23.18 1.13
C SER A 606 -25.46 22.25 0.94
N THR A 607 -24.45 22.40 1.79
CA THR A 607 -23.32 21.46 1.90
C THR A 607 -23.83 20.11 2.41
N ILE A 608 -23.40 19.03 1.75
CA ILE A 608 -23.84 17.66 2.04
C ILE A 608 -22.66 16.89 2.65
N PRO A 609 -22.85 16.12 3.73
CA PRO A 609 -21.75 15.36 4.31
C PRO A 609 -21.20 14.33 3.33
N ILE A 610 -19.87 14.25 3.26
CA ILE A 610 -19.12 13.26 2.49
C ILE A 610 -18.00 12.69 3.35
N SER A 611 -17.74 11.40 3.24
CA SER A 611 -16.60 10.76 3.91
C SER A 611 -16.08 9.59 3.08
N PHE A 612 -14.81 9.26 3.25
CA PHE A 612 -14.27 8.00 2.73
C PHE A 612 -13.37 7.33 3.76
N THR A 613 -13.27 6.01 3.65
CA THR A 613 -12.24 5.20 4.31
C THR A 613 -11.49 4.43 3.24
N LEU A 614 -10.20 4.73 3.11
CA LEU A 614 -9.34 4.27 2.04
C LEU A 614 -8.14 3.53 2.63
N THR A 615 -7.83 2.37 2.07
CA THR A 615 -6.57 1.68 2.29
C THR A 615 -5.69 1.92 1.07
N VAL A 616 -4.57 2.61 1.28
CA VAL A 616 -3.53 2.84 0.27
C VAL A 616 -2.49 1.75 0.42
N GLU A 617 -2.12 1.11 -0.68
CA GLU A 617 -1.12 0.03 -0.72
C GLU A 617 -0.21 0.20 -1.94
N SER A 618 1.10 0.12 -1.70
CA SER A 618 2.11 -0.09 -2.73
C SER A 618 2.58 -1.54 -2.64
N ASP A 619 2.50 -2.26 -3.76
CA ASP A 619 2.99 -3.62 -3.89
C ASP A 619 4.52 -3.69 -4.12
N ASP A 620 5.17 -2.54 -4.33
CA ASP A 620 6.62 -2.39 -4.50
C ASP A 620 7.08 -1.08 -3.84
N LEU A 621 7.45 -1.17 -2.56
CA LEU A 621 7.93 -0.02 -1.79
C LEU A 621 9.26 0.52 -2.33
N ALA A 622 10.08 -0.30 -2.98
CA ALA A 622 11.31 0.18 -3.60
C ALA A 622 11.00 1.12 -4.77
N ASP A 623 10.16 0.67 -5.71
CA ASP A 623 9.71 1.49 -6.84
C ASP A 623 8.96 2.74 -6.37
N MET A 624 8.09 2.62 -5.35
CA MET A 624 7.40 3.78 -4.79
C MET A 624 8.36 4.85 -4.24
N LEU A 625 9.49 4.46 -3.65
CA LEU A 625 10.46 5.42 -3.11
C LEU A 625 11.37 6.02 -4.18
N ASP A 626 11.75 5.23 -5.20
CA ASP A 626 12.69 5.65 -6.24
C ASP A 626 12.02 6.36 -7.43
N ASN A 627 10.74 6.08 -7.69
CA ASN A 627 9.99 6.68 -8.79
C ASN A 627 9.48 8.09 -8.40
N PRO A 628 9.75 9.15 -9.20
CA PRO A 628 9.28 10.52 -8.92
C PRO A 628 7.76 10.68 -8.78
N GLN A 629 6.98 9.70 -9.26
CA GLN A 629 5.52 9.70 -9.11
C GLN A 629 5.07 9.13 -7.77
N HIS A 630 5.91 8.38 -7.05
CA HIS A 630 5.61 7.76 -5.76
C HIS A 630 4.22 7.08 -5.71
N ALA A 631 3.93 6.30 -6.74
CA ALA A 631 2.60 5.78 -7.00
C ALA A 631 2.22 4.61 -6.06
N ALA A 632 0.96 4.56 -5.67
CA ALA A 632 0.34 3.46 -4.94
C ALA A 632 -1.11 3.25 -5.43
N ARG A 633 -1.68 2.10 -5.09
CA ARG A 633 -3.09 1.77 -5.35
C ARG A 633 -3.92 2.07 -4.11
N ALA A 634 -5.21 2.31 -4.32
CA ALA A 634 -6.11 2.64 -3.24
C ALA A 634 -7.45 1.91 -3.39
N VAL A 635 -7.93 1.30 -2.31
CA VAL A 635 -9.21 0.58 -2.25
C VAL A 635 -9.99 1.03 -1.02
N GLY A 636 -11.31 1.08 -1.12
CA GLY A 636 -12.11 1.51 0.02
C GLY A 636 -13.54 1.88 -0.31
N THR A 637 -14.14 2.69 0.56
CA THR A 637 -15.55 3.06 0.48
C THR A 637 -15.70 4.56 0.61
N LEU A 638 -16.62 5.15 -0.16
CA LEU A 638 -17.01 6.55 -0.06
C LEU A 638 -18.52 6.66 0.21
N THR A 639 -18.89 7.44 1.22
CA THR A 639 -20.29 7.72 1.56
C THR A 639 -20.64 9.16 1.20
N CYS A 640 -21.64 9.34 0.34
CA CYS A 640 -22.19 10.65 0.02
C CYS A 640 -23.69 10.50 -0.31
N PRO A 641 -24.61 10.88 0.59
CA PRO A 641 -26.05 10.70 0.40
C PRO A 641 -26.64 11.40 -0.83
N ALA A 642 -25.94 12.40 -1.38
CA ALA A 642 -26.33 13.06 -2.64
C ALA A 642 -26.14 12.19 -3.88
N LEU A 643 -25.19 11.25 -3.82
CA LEU A 643 -24.76 10.44 -4.97
C LEU A 643 -25.31 9.01 -4.91
N SER A 644 -25.37 8.42 -3.72
CA SER A 644 -26.00 7.11 -3.48
C SER A 644 -26.49 6.99 -2.03
N ALA A 645 -27.57 6.23 -1.84
CA ALA A 645 -28.12 5.92 -0.53
C ALA A 645 -27.25 4.91 0.25
N GLN A 646 -26.41 4.15 -0.45
CA GLN A 646 -25.45 3.21 0.14
C GLN A 646 -24.02 3.72 -0.06
N PRO A 647 -23.07 3.31 0.80
CA PRO A 647 -21.65 3.53 0.56
C PRO A 647 -21.23 2.97 -0.81
N MET A 648 -20.50 3.78 -1.58
CA MET A 648 -19.95 3.41 -2.89
C MET A 648 -18.59 2.74 -2.71
N THR A 649 -18.27 1.80 -3.59
CA THR A 649 -16.98 1.09 -3.59
C THR A 649 -15.98 1.82 -4.48
N ILE A 650 -14.74 1.96 -4.01
CA ILE A 650 -13.62 2.46 -4.81
C ILE A 650 -13.01 1.25 -5.53
N VAL A 651 -13.30 1.12 -6.82
CA VAL A 651 -12.92 -0.04 -7.65
C VAL A 651 -11.58 0.14 -8.36
N ASP A 652 -11.19 1.39 -8.63
CA ASP A 652 -9.89 1.73 -9.21
C ASP A 652 -9.39 3.02 -8.58
N GLY A 653 -8.50 2.90 -7.60
CA GLY A 653 -7.90 4.03 -6.90
C GLY A 653 -6.41 4.12 -7.17
N HIS A 654 -5.97 5.32 -7.53
CA HIS A 654 -4.59 5.72 -7.69
C HIS A 654 -4.25 6.82 -6.68
N PHE A 655 -3.12 6.63 -6.01
CA PHE A 655 -2.57 7.57 -5.05
C PHE A 655 -1.13 7.90 -5.42
N ASN A 656 -0.75 9.17 -5.34
CA ASN A 656 0.64 9.60 -5.48
C ASN A 656 1.06 10.40 -4.26
N LEU A 657 2.24 10.08 -3.72
CA LEU A 657 2.75 10.69 -2.50
C LEU A 657 3.82 11.75 -2.80
N PHE A 658 3.54 13.04 -2.52
CA PHE A 658 4.49 14.15 -2.65
C PHE A 658 5.09 14.36 -4.07
N VAL A 659 4.25 14.39 -5.10
CA VAL A 659 4.69 14.66 -6.48
C VAL A 659 5.10 16.13 -6.64
N VAL A 660 6.21 16.37 -7.33
CA VAL A 660 6.73 17.70 -7.66
C VAL A 660 5.85 18.42 -8.69
N ASP A 661 5.39 19.64 -8.38
CA ASP A 661 4.79 20.52 -9.40
C ASP A 661 5.92 21.15 -10.24
N GLN A 662 5.91 20.92 -11.55
CA GLN A 662 6.94 21.43 -12.46
C GLN A 662 6.82 22.96 -12.69
N THR A 663 5.66 23.53 -12.39
CA THR A 663 5.33 24.94 -12.63
C THR A 663 5.54 25.84 -11.40
N GLU A 664 5.70 25.22 -10.21
CA GLU A 664 5.87 25.90 -8.92
C GLU A 664 6.96 25.19 -8.08
N VAL A 665 8.08 25.90 -7.87
CA VAL A 665 9.32 25.38 -7.25
C VAL A 665 9.09 24.69 -5.90
N ASP A 666 8.25 25.29 -5.06
CA ASP A 666 8.07 24.92 -3.65
C ASP A 666 6.74 24.19 -3.39
N ARG A 667 6.09 23.68 -4.44
CA ARG A 667 4.83 22.95 -4.33
C ARG A 667 5.03 21.46 -4.57
N ARG A 668 4.45 20.67 -3.67
CA ARG A 668 4.27 19.22 -3.80
C ARG A 668 2.79 18.89 -3.66
N ASP A 669 2.33 17.88 -4.37
CA ASP A 669 0.94 17.44 -4.31
C ASP A 669 0.84 15.98 -3.86
N MET A 670 -0.14 15.65 -3.03
CA MET A 670 -0.60 14.27 -2.86
C MET A 670 -1.88 14.08 -3.68
N ASN A 671 -1.82 13.27 -4.73
CA ASN A 671 -2.90 13.14 -5.71
C ASN A 671 -3.76 11.90 -5.41
N TYR A 672 -5.07 12.07 -5.56
CA TYR A 672 -6.10 11.06 -5.34
C TYR A 672 -6.97 10.97 -6.59
N GLN A 673 -7.02 9.81 -7.20
CA GLN A 673 -7.79 9.55 -8.40
C GLN A 673 -8.55 8.24 -8.21
N MET A 674 -9.88 8.27 -8.27
CA MET A 674 -10.70 7.12 -7.86
C MET A 674 -11.94 6.97 -8.75
N THR A 675 -12.19 5.74 -9.19
CA THR A 675 -13.48 5.34 -9.73
C THR A 675 -14.37 4.82 -8.61
N LEU A 676 -15.53 5.44 -8.44
CA LEU A 676 -16.55 5.10 -7.46
C LEU A 676 -17.67 4.34 -8.17
N GLU A 677 -18.02 3.17 -7.67
CA GLU A 677 -19.13 2.37 -8.17
C GLU A 677 -20.21 2.24 -7.08
N THR A 678 -21.45 2.59 -7.42
CA THR A 678 -22.59 2.42 -6.53
C THR A 678 -23.08 0.97 -6.57
N VAL A 679 -23.83 0.55 -5.56
CA VAL A 679 -24.49 -0.78 -5.56
C VAL A 679 -25.44 -0.92 -6.76
N GLU A 680 -26.06 0.17 -7.18
CA GLU A 680 -26.95 0.23 -8.34
C GLU A 680 -26.21 0.19 -9.70
N GLY A 681 -24.87 0.12 -9.70
CA GLY A 681 -24.04 0.04 -10.90
C GLY A 681 -23.75 1.38 -11.58
N SER A 682 -24.09 2.51 -10.94
CA SER A 682 -23.70 3.84 -11.43
C SER A 682 -22.24 4.11 -11.10
N ARG A 683 -21.55 4.89 -11.94
CA ARG A 683 -20.13 5.21 -11.77
C ARG A 683 -19.86 6.70 -11.71
N TYR A 684 -18.93 7.07 -10.85
CA TYR A 684 -18.43 8.44 -10.71
C TYR A 684 -16.91 8.43 -10.66
N TYR A 685 -16.29 9.55 -11.05
CA TYR A 685 -14.85 9.74 -10.94
C TYR A 685 -14.55 10.86 -9.96
N LEU A 686 -13.71 10.56 -8.96
CA LEU A 686 -13.19 11.52 -7.99
C LEU A 686 -11.73 11.83 -8.32
N SER A 687 -11.42 13.11 -8.48
CA SER A 687 -10.05 13.61 -8.57
C SER A 687 -9.82 14.66 -7.50
N GLY A 688 -8.81 14.48 -6.66
CA GLY A 688 -8.46 15.45 -5.63
C GLY A 688 -6.98 15.52 -5.35
N GLN A 689 -6.57 16.60 -4.70
CA GLN A 689 -5.18 16.86 -4.34
C GLN A 689 -5.08 17.49 -2.94
N LYS A 690 -4.11 17.04 -2.16
CA LYS A 690 -3.62 17.78 -0.98
C LYS A 690 -2.44 18.62 -1.46
N ILE A 691 -2.52 19.92 -1.28
CA ILE A 691 -1.54 20.89 -1.78
C ILE A 691 -0.59 21.26 -0.66
N ILE A 692 0.71 21.07 -0.89
CA ILE A 692 1.77 21.20 0.11
C ILE A 692 2.75 22.24 -0.43
N THR A 693 2.84 23.38 0.22
CA THR A 693 3.75 24.47 -0.16
C THR A 693 4.76 24.72 0.95
N ARG A 694 5.97 25.20 0.63
CA ARG A 694 6.91 25.67 1.67
C ARG A 694 6.34 26.88 2.40
N SER A 695 5.81 26.63 3.59
CA SER A 695 5.20 27.64 4.47
C SER A 695 5.63 27.41 5.92
N SER A 696 5.23 28.31 6.82
CA SER A 696 5.46 28.19 8.27
C SER A 696 4.99 26.83 8.81
N LEU A 697 5.67 26.32 9.85
CA LEU A 697 5.28 25.12 10.62
C LEU A 697 3.80 25.16 11.10
N LEU A 698 3.21 26.35 11.23
CA LEU A 698 1.82 26.53 11.64
C LEU A 698 0.80 26.09 10.55
N GLU A 699 1.19 26.08 9.28
CA GLU A 699 0.33 25.66 8.15
C GLU A 699 0.49 24.18 7.76
N LEU A 700 1.44 23.47 8.38
CA LEU A 700 1.71 22.05 8.16
C LEU A 700 0.44 21.20 8.31
N TRP A 701 -0.32 21.42 9.38
CA TRP A 701 -1.49 20.60 9.69
C TRP A 701 -2.64 20.80 8.68
N PRO A 702 -3.08 22.03 8.35
CA PRO A 702 -4.09 22.23 7.30
C PRO A 702 -3.71 21.65 5.93
N GLN A 703 -2.46 21.84 5.48
CA GLN A 703 -2.02 21.43 4.14
C GLN A 703 -1.89 19.90 4.00
N THR A 704 -1.35 19.23 5.01
CA THR A 704 -1.18 17.76 4.99
C THR A 704 -2.48 16.99 5.24
N ASN A 705 -3.50 17.65 5.81
CA ASN A 705 -4.74 16.99 6.23
C ASN A 705 -5.99 17.40 5.44
N THR A 706 -5.91 18.35 4.52
CA THR A 706 -7.06 18.81 3.71
C THR A 706 -6.94 18.35 2.27
N LEU A 707 -7.94 17.61 1.80
CA LEU A 707 -8.08 17.17 0.42
C LEU A 707 -9.14 18.02 -0.28
N TYR A 708 -8.75 18.66 -1.39
CA TYR A 708 -9.66 19.35 -2.30
C TYR A 708 -9.96 18.44 -3.49
N ALA A 709 -11.23 18.10 -3.69
CA ALA A 709 -11.65 17.12 -4.68
C ALA A 709 -12.79 17.63 -5.58
N GLN A 710 -12.89 17.02 -6.75
CA GLN A 710 -13.97 17.19 -7.72
C GLN A 710 -14.59 15.83 -8.00
N ILE A 711 -15.91 15.80 -8.19
CA ILE A 711 -16.65 14.58 -8.55
C ILE A 711 -17.27 14.80 -9.94
N ARG A 712 -17.16 13.77 -10.80
CA ARG A 712 -17.63 13.78 -12.19
C ARG A 712 -18.68 12.71 -12.44
N ALA A 713 -19.55 12.95 -13.42
CA ALA A 713 -20.75 12.15 -13.70
C ALA A 713 -20.51 10.73 -14.26
N SER A 714 -19.27 10.34 -14.55
CA SER A 714 -18.92 9.02 -15.10
C SER A 714 -17.53 8.59 -14.63
N ASP A 715 -17.08 7.40 -15.00
CA ASP A 715 -15.73 6.87 -14.75
C ASP A 715 -14.64 7.49 -15.66
N VAL A 716 -15.00 8.39 -16.58
CA VAL A 716 -14.05 9.07 -17.48
C VAL A 716 -13.52 10.37 -16.86
N VAL A 717 -12.20 10.54 -16.90
CA VAL A 717 -11.47 11.72 -16.35
C VAL A 717 -11.97 13.05 -16.90
N ASP A 718 -12.35 13.11 -18.19
CA ASP A 718 -12.78 14.34 -18.86
C ASP A 718 -14.30 14.62 -18.74
N ALA A 719 -15.03 13.79 -18.00
CA ALA A 719 -16.47 13.97 -17.84
C ALA A 719 -16.81 15.26 -17.08
N PRO A 720 -18.01 15.85 -17.31
CA PRO A 720 -18.41 17.08 -16.62
C PRO A 720 -18.36 16.94 -15.09
N VAL A 721 -17.82 17.96 -14.44
CA VAL A 721 -17.83 18.07 -12.97
C VAL A 721 -19.27 18.29 -12.51
N ILE A 722 -19.72 17.47 -11.56
CA ILE A 722 -21.06 17.56 -10.97
C ILE A 722 -21.05 18.13 -9.55
N GLY A 723 -19.87 18.29 -8.96
CA GLY A 723 -19.70 18.99 -7.70
C GLY A 723 -18.26 18.97 -7.19
N LYS A 724 -18.03 19.74 -6.13
CA LYS A 724 -16.73 19.86 -5.43
C LYS A 724 -16.85 19.31 -4.03
N ALA A 725 -15.75 18.79 -3.49
CA ALA A 725 -15.69 18.29 -2.12
C ALA A 725 -14.43 18.78 -1.42
N THR A 726 -14.57 19.10 -0.13
CA THR A 726 -13.45 19.43 0.76
C THR A 726 -13.50 18.46 1.92
N LEU A 727 -12.46 17.63 2.06
CA LEU A 727 -12.36 16.58 3.07
C LEU A 727 -11.15 16.86 3.97
N ILE A 728 -11.29 16.58 5.27
CA ILE A 728 -10.20 16.68 6.25
C ILE A 728 -9.98 15.35 6.96
N ILE A 729 -8.73 15.04 7.32
CA ILE A 729 -8.43 14.03 8.33
C ILE A 729 -8.37 14.71 9.70
N THR A 730 -9.18 14.23 10.64
CA THR A 730 -9.20 14.77 12.01
C THR A 730 -7.95 14.33 12.77
N PRO A 731 -7.52 15.05 13.82
CA PRO A 731 -6.40 14.61 14.66
C PRO A 731 -6.57 13.19 15.21
N GLU A 732 -7.81 12.82 15.55
CA GLU A 732 -8.15 11.46 15.98
C GLU A 732 -7.96 10.43 14.86
N ASN A 733 -8.46 10.71 13.65
CA ASN A 733 -8.31 9.80 12.51
C ASN A 733 -6.86 9.65 12.07
N PHE A 734 -6.05 10.71 12.19
CA PHE A 734 -4.63 10.67 11.93
C PHE A 734 -3.87 9.80 12.95
N LEU A 735 -4.18 9.93 14.25
CA LEU A 735 -3.62 9.04 15.28
C LEU A 735 -3.99 7.57 15.06
N ARG A 736 -5.21 7.31 14.58
CA ARG A 736 -5.63 5.96 14.14
C ARG A 736 -4.81 5.51 12.93
N GLN A 737 -4.57 6.37 11.94
CA GLN A 737 -3.85 6.05 10.69
C GLN A 737 -2.43 5.62 10.99
N MET A 738 -1.74 6.31 11.90
CA MET A 738 -0.37 5.96 12.31
C MET A 738 -0.25 4.53 12.87
N ARG A 739 -1.35 3.96 13.39
CA ARG A 739 -1.40 2.56 13.86
C ARG A 739 -1.67 1.54 12.75
N THR A 740 -2.01 2.01 11.56
CA THR A 740 -2.31 1.17 10.38
C THR A 740 -1.15 1.08 9.39
N ILE A 741 -0.10 1.90 9.57
CA ILE A 741 1.08 1.87 8.69
C ILE A 741 1.82 0.56 8.90
N GLU A 742 1.94 -0.22 7.82
CA GLU A 742 2.60 -1.52 7.81
C GLU A 742 3.44 -1.69 6.54
N VAL A 743 4.67 -2.18 6.72
CA VAL A 743 5.47 -2.75 5.62
C VAL A 743 5.04 -4.21 5.42
N THR A 744 4.62 -4.54 4.19
CA THR A 744 4.01 -5.82 3.83
C THR A 744 4.99 -6.75 3.11
N HIS A 745 4.66 -8.05 3.06
CA HIS A 745 5.40 -9.09 2.33
C HIS A 745 6.89 -9.25 2.69
N THR A 746 7.27 -8.95 3.94
CA THR A 746 8.65 -9.11 4.43
C THR A 746 8.90 -10.54 4.94
N PRO A 747 10.06 -11.16 4.65
CA PRO A 747 10.37 -12.52 5.07
C PRO A 747 10.63 -12.66 6.58
N ASP A 748 11.05 -11.59 7.25
CA ASP A 748 11.41 -11.58 8.66
C ASP A 748 11.24 -10.18 9.31
N LEU A 749 11.31 -10.13 10.65
CA LEU A 749 11.12 -8.92 11.44
C LEU A 749 12.23 -7.88 11.23
N ALA A 750 13.48 -8.30 10.98
CA ALA A 750 14.60 -7.39 10.78
C ALA A 750 14.45 -6.63 9.46
N THR A 751 14.09 -7.34 8.39
CA THR A 751 13.75 -6.75 7.08
C THR A 751 12.58 -5.78 7.21
N ARG A 752 11.53 -6.15 7.97
CA ARG A 752 10.39 -5.24 8.25
C ARG A 752 10.83 -3.94 8.92
N LEU A 753 11.69 -4.01 9.95
CA LEU A 753 12.17 -2.82 10.64
C LEU A 753 13.04 -1.95 9.73
N GLU A 754 13.93 -2.55 8.93
CA GLU A 754 14.77 -1.82 7.96
C GLU A 754 13.92 -1.00 6.99
N TRP A 755 12.93 -1.63 6.34
CA TRP A 755 12.06 -0.96 5.38
C TRP A 755 11.14 0.07 6.03
N THR A 756 10.70 -0.18 7.27
CA THR A 756 9.95 0.82 8.05
C THR A 756 10.79 2.07 8.30
N LEU A 757 12.07 1.91 8.64
CA LEU A 757 13.01 3.02 8.83
C LEU A 757 13.30 3.75 7.51
N LYS A 758 13.43 3.04 6.39
CA LYS A 758 13.61 3.66 5.05
C LYS A 758 12.42 4.54 4.69
N PHE A 759 11.20 4.02 4.80
CA PHE A 759 9.98 4.79 4.54
C PHE A 759 9.86 5.98 5.50
N GLY A 760 10.11 5.76 6.81
CA GLY A 760 10.10 6.84 7.80
C GLY A 760 11.12 7.94 7.50
N LYS A 761 12.32 7.58 7.02
CA LYS A 761 13.37 8.53 6.61
C LYS A 761 12.97 9.30 5.36
N PHE A 762 12.34 8.66 4.37
CA PHE A 762 11.80 9.34 3.19
C PHE A 762 10.70 10.33 3.58
N PHE A 763 9.67 9.87 4.27
CA PHE A 763 8.51 10.68 4.66
C PHE A 763 8.91 11.84 5.58
N GLY A 764 9.72 11.55 6.61
CA GLY A 764 10.28 12.56 7.50
C GLY A 764 11.27 13.50 6.80
N GLY A 765 12.02 12.99 5.83
CA GLY A 765 12.93 13.76 4.98
C GLY A 765 12.19 14.80 4.14
N VAL A 766 11.15 14.40 3.40
CA VAL A 766 10.32 15.32 2.61
C VAL A 766 9.68 16.38 3.51
N LEU A 767 9.07 15.99 4.63
CA LEU A 767 8.49 16.96 5.56
C LEU A 767 9.53 17.90 6.17
N PHE A 768 10.72 17.41 6.50
CA PHE A 768 11.79 18.26 7.04
C PHE A 768 12.39 19.18 5.98
N THR A 769 12.52 18.73 4.73
CA THR A 769 12.99 19.54 3.61
C THR A 769 12.00 20.64 3.25
N GLU A 770 10.70 20.34 3.25
CA GLU A 770 9.67 21.34 2.88
C GLU A 770 9.27 22.27 4.04
N TYR A 771 9.35 21.82 5.29
CA TYR A 771 8.86 22.58 6.45
C TYR A 771 9.90 22.85 7.54
N GLY A 772 11.12 22.35 7.43
CA GLY A 772 12.19 22.56 8.41
C GLY A 772 12.70 24.01 8.48
N GLY A 773 12.25 24.89 7.58
CA GLY A 773 12.66 26.28 7.50
C GLY A 773 14.18 26.41 7.45
N VAL A 774 14.76 27.28 8.28
CA VAL A 774 16.22 27.46 8.42
C VAL A 774 16.98 26.21 8.89
N ALA A 775 16.31 25.22 9.48
CA ALA A 775 16.94 23.97 9.94
C ALA A 775 17.07 22.92 8.84
N ALA A 776 16.32 23.02 7.74
CA ALA A 776 16.45 22.13 6.60
C ALA A 776 17.83 22.27 5.93
N PRO A 777 18.48 21.17 5.48
CA PRO A 777 19.77 21.26 4.81
C PRO A 777 19.66 22.02 3.50
N LEU A 778 20.67 22.84 3.19
CA LEU A 778 20.78 23.47 1.88
C LEU A 778 20.97 22.40 0.79
N GLN A 779 20.28 22.60 -0.33
CA GLN A 779 20.44 21.85 -1.55
C GLN A 779 21.64 22.42 -2.31
N PHE A 780 22.69 21.62 -2.43
CA PHE A 780 23.89 21.94 -3.19
C PHE A 780 23.86 21.26 -4.56
N LEU A 781 24.72 21.74 -5.45
CA LEU A 781 24.98 21.07 -6.72
C LEU A 781 25.82 19.81 -6.45
N ASP A 782 25.22 18.62 -6.53
CA ASP A 782 25.92 17.36 -6.31
C ASP A 782 26.98 17.10 -7.40
N SER A 783 28.22 16.88 -6.97
CA SER A 783 29.39 16.79 -7.85
C SER A 783 29.58 15.43 -8.51
N GLU A 784 28.79 14.41 -8.16
CA GLU A 784 28.97 13.05 -8.66
C GLU A 784 27.95 12.63 -9.73
N ASP A 785 26.75 13.23 -9.79
CA ASP A 785 25.67 12.81 -10.71
C ASP A 785 25.46 13.74 -11.94
N THR A 786 26.14 14.89 -11.98
CA THR A 786 26.00 15.90 -13.06
C THR A 786 26.97 15.70 -14.24
N SER A 787 27.49 14.48 -14.43
CA SER A 787 28.38 14.18 -15.58
C SER A 787 27.64 14.11 -16.92
N ALA A 788 26.31 14.01 -16.92
CA ALA A 788 25.49 14.08 -18.12
C ALA A 788 24.93 15.50 -18.33
N PRO A 789 25.30 16.21 -19.41
CA PRO A 789 24.66 17.48 -19.75
C PRO A 789 23.16 17.27 -19.95
N ARG A 790 22.30 18.10 -19.35
CA ARG A 790 20.85 18.00 -19.57
C ARG A 790 20.52 18.17 -21.05
N VAL A 791 19.51 17.45 -21.51
CA VAL A 791 18.98 17.62 -22.87
C VAL A 791 18.33 19.00 -22.99
N LYS A 792 18.88 19.85 -23.85
CA LYS A 792 18.38 21.22 -24.09
C LYS A 792 17.29 21.21 -25.15
N ARG A 793 16.22 21.98 -24.95
CA ARG A 793 15.18 22.12 -25.99
C ARG A 793 15.73 22.92 -27.16
N THR A 794 15.28 22.58 -28.37
CA THR A 794 15.56 23.43 -29.54
C THR A 794 14.79 24.73 -29.42
N LEU A 795 15.47 25.87 -29.59
CA LEU A 795 14.84 27.18 -29.58
C LEU A 795 13.99 27.38 -30.85
N ARG A 796 12.83 28.02 -30.71
CA ARG A 796 11.96 28.50 -31.78
C ARG A 796 12.52 29.78 -32.41
N ALA A 797 13.79 29.73 -32.80
CA ALA A 797 14.51 30.80 -33.46
C ALA A 797 15.43 30.20 -34.55
N PRO A 798 15.88 30.99 -35.54
CA PRO A 798 16.87 30.54 -36.51
C PRO A 798 18.16 30.05 -35.85
N ALA A 799 18.99 29.30 -36.59
CA ALA A 799 20.29 28.89 -36.09
C ALA A 799 21.17 30.12 -35.78
N PRO A 800 21.87 30.15 -34.63
CA PRO A 800 22.69 31.30 -34.25
C PRO A 800 23.95 31.44 -35.12
N GLU A 801 24.28 32.66 -35.52
CA GLU A 801 25.54 33.01 -36.19
C GLU A 801 26.49 33.70 -35.18
N LEU A 802 27.65 33.09 -34.95
CA LEU A 802 28.66 33.62 -34.03
C LEU A 802 29.61 34.59 -34.74
N ASN A 803 29.77 35.78 -34.18
CA ASN A 803 30.60 36.85 -34.71
C ASN A 803 31.53 37.38 -33.62
N TRP A 804 32.82 37.07 -33.73
CA TRP A 804 33.84 37.57 -32.80
C TRP A 804 34.42 38.90 -33.28
N PHE A 805 34.69 39.82 -32.37
CA PHE A 805 35.23 41.14 -32.68
C PHE A 805 36.11 41.65 -31.54
N ASN A 806 37.03 42.57 -31.85
CA ASN A 806 37.92 43.16 -30.85
C ASN A 806 37.49 44.60 -30.54
N THR A 807 37.67 45.02 -29.29
CA THR A 807 37.51 46.42 -28.89
C THR A 807 38.65 47.26 -29.45
N SER A 808 38.38 48.54 -29.69
CA SER A 808 39.37 49.52 -30.15
C SER A 808 40.16 50.18 -29.00
N GLY A 809 39.99 49.68 -27.78
CA GLY A 809 40.59 50.18 -26.54
C GLY A 809 42.06 49.83 -26.36
N ALA A 810 42.67 50.33 -25.29
CA ALA A 810 44.09 50.08 -24.98
C ALA A 810 44.37 48.61 -24.61
N ASP A 811 43.35 47.85 -24.21
CA ASP A 811 43.44 46.46 -23.77
C ASP A 811 43.01 45.43 -24.83
N GLY A 812 42.39 45.86 -25.95
CA GLY A 812 42.08 45.06 -27.13
C GLY A 812 41.26 43.79 -26.88
N LYS A 813 40.27 43.81 -25.97
CA LYS A 813 39.47 42.62 -25.60
C LYS A 813 38.73 42.01 -26.80
N THR A 814 38.70 40.68 -26.87
CA THR A 814 37.90 39.93 -27.83
C THR A 814 36.53 39.60 -27.25
N LEU A 815 35.47 40.09 -27.90
CA LEU A 815 34.07 39.95 -27.50
C LEU A 815 33.29 39.13 -28.53
N LYS A 816 32.09 38.69 -28.16
CA LYS A 816 31.23 37.82 -28.97
C LYS A 816 29.87 38.45 -29.24
N LEU A 817 29.44 38.42 -30.50
CA LEU A 817 28.08 38.70 -30.93
C LEU A 817 27.43 37.41 -31.43
N THR A 818 26.22 37.13 -30.96
CA THR A 818 25.39 36.02 -31.45
C THR A 818 24.19 36.61 -32.19
N ARG A 819 24.02 36.25 -33.46
CA ARG A 819 22.93 36.77 -34.31
C ARG A 819 21.89 35.70 -34.57
N TYR A 820 20.61 36.09 -34.47
CA TYR A 820 19.46 35.31 -34.88
C TYR A 820 18.70 36.07 -35.97
N HIS A 821 18.91 35.66 -37.23
CA HIS A 821 18.40 36.37 -38.40
C HIS A 821 17.01 35.85 -38.82
N ALA A 822 15.94 36.43 -38.26
CA ALA A 822 14.56 35.97 -38.46
C ALA A 822 13.72 36.82 -39.42
N GLY A 823 14.07 38.09 -39.64
CA GLY A 823 13.30 38.98 -40.52
C GLY A 823 14.02 40.30 -40.85
N ASN A 824 13.27 41.27 -41.38
CA ASN A 824 13.80 42.51 -41.97
C ASN A 824 13.41 43.79 -41.23
N LYS A 825 12.85 43.71 -40.00
CA LYS A 825 12.50 44.90 -39.19
C LYS A 825 13.72 45.70 -38.68
N GLY A 826 14.93 45.16 -38.87
CA GLY A 826 16.19 45.79 -38.53
C GLY A 826 16.84 45.22 -37.27
N PRO A 827 18.10 45.60 -36.99
CA PRO A 827 18.89 45.03 -35.91
C PRO A 827 18.51 45.59 -34.54
N VAL A 828 18.30 44.67 -33.58
CA VAL A 828 18.11 44.97 -32.16
C VAL A 828 19.24 44.32 -31.37
N LEU A 829 20.01 45.13 -30.64
CA LEU A 829 21.11 44.67 -29.81
C LEU A 829 20.65 44.46 -28.36
N LEU A 830 20.73 43.23 -27.88
CA LEU A 830 20.43 42.81 -26.51
C LEU A 830 21.72 42.80 -25.68
N VAL A 831 21.73 43.55 -24.58
CA VAL A 831 22.90 43.77 -23.72
C VAL A 831 22.62 43.26 -22.31
N HIS A 832 23.40 42.27 -21.84
CA HIS A 832 23.22 41.64 -20.52
C HIS A 832 23.82 42.47 -19.37
N GLY A 833 23.45 42.11 -18.14
CA GLY A 833 24.05 42.65 -16.91
C GLY A 833 25.30 41.90 -16.47
N SER A 834 26.00 42.40 -15.46
CA SER A 834 27.15 41.74 -14.87
C SER A 834 26.73 40.47 -14.08
N GLY A 835 27.66 39.52 -13.91
CA GLY A 835 27.39 38.24 -13.25
C GLY A 835 26.50 37.27 -14.06
N THR A 836 26.16 37.64 -15.30
CA THR A 836 25.37 36.85 -16.26
C THR A 836 25.99 36.94 -17.66
N SER A 837 25.43 36.23 -18.64
CA SER A 837 25.78 36.36 -20.05
C SER A 837 24.56 36.73 -20.88
N SER A 838 24.75 36.92 -22.18
CA SER A 838 23.63 37.11 -23.12
C SER A 838 22.64 35.94 -23.16
N ARG A 839 23.00 34.79 -22.57
CA ARG A 839 22.11 33.62 -22.43
C ARG A 839 20.82 33.94 -21.66
N ILE A 840 20.78 34.94 -20.79
CA ILE A 840 19.54 35.34 -20.10
C ILE A 840 18.40 35.66 -21.09
N PHE A 841 18.71 36.10 -22.31
CA PHE A 841 17.72 36.40 -23.34
C PHE A 841 17.35 35.20 -24.22
N SER A 842 18.18 34.15 -24.24
CA SER A 842 18.07 32.97 -25.12
C SER A 842 18.01 31.64 -24.36
N THR A 843 17.73 31.69 -23.06
CA THR A 843 17.68 30.49 -22.21
C THR A 843 16.56 29.55 -22.66
N ASP A 844 16.85 28.26 -22.66
CA ASP A 844 15.89 27.20 -22.98
C ASP A 844 15.15 26.69 -21.74
N LEU A 845 15.43 27.28 -20.57
CA LEU A 845 14.83 26.97 -19.27
C LEU A 845 13.43 27.55 -19.06
N VAL A 846 12.97 28.43 -19.96
CA VAL A 846 11.61 28.95 -19.99
C VAL A 846 10.93 28.55 -21.29
N ASP A 847 9.60 28.52 -21.31
CA ASP A 847 8.88 28.09 -22.52
C ASP A 847 9.16 29.01 -23.70
N THR A 848 8.98 30.34 -23.57
CA THR A 848 9.33 31.33 -24.60
C THR A 848 10.32 32.36 -24.05
N ASN A 849 11.52 32.47 -24.63
CA ASN A 849 12.48 33.51 -24.27
C ASN A 849 12.40 34.74 -25.21
N LEU A 850 13.07 35.84 -24.83
CA LEU A 850 12.99 37.11 -25.56
C LEU A 850 13.50 37.01 -27.00
N VAL A 851 14.52 36.19 -27.26
CA VAL A 851 15.04 35.97 -28.62
C VAL A 851 14.00 35.31 -29.50
N GLU A 852 13.37 34.23 -29.03
CA GLU A 852 12.29 33.54 -29.76
C GLU A 852 11.13 34.49 -30.05
N PHE A 853 10.75 35.30 -29.06
CA PHE A 853 9.65 36.26 -29.19
C PHE A 853 9.95 37.34 -30.25
N LEU A 854 11.13 37.96 -30.20
CA LEU A 854 11.52 39.00 -31.17
C LEU A 854 11.79 38.44 -32.57
N CYS A 855 12.33 37.20 -32.65
CA CYS A 855 12.49 36.50 -33.92
C CYS A 855 11.14 36.22 -34.57
N ALA A 856 10.16 35.74 -33.79
CA ALA A 856 8.79 35.53 -34.27
C ALA A 856 8.13 36.83 -34.76
N ALA A 857 8.50 37.97 -34.16
CA ALA A 857 8.06 39.30 -34.58
C ALA A 857 8.81 39.87 -35.80
N GLY A 858 9.84 39.17 -36.32
CA GLY A 858 10.56 39.53 -37.55
C GLY A 858 11.76 40.46 -37.38
N TYR A 859 12.30 40.60 -36.16
CA TYR A 859 13.53 41.36 -35.93
C TYR A 859 14.80 40.57 -36.24
N ASP A 860 15.87 41.29 -36.58
CA ASP A 860 17.23 40.75 -36.62
C ASP A 860 17.85 40.91 -35.23
N VAL A 861 17.90 39.83 -34.45
CA VAL A 861 18.21 39.90 -33.02
C VAL A 861 19.69 39.62 -32.79
N TRP A 862 20.37 40.53 -32.09
CA TRP A 862 21.80 40.47 -31.81
C TRP A 862 22.04 40.44 -30.32
N LEU A 863 22.82 39.48 -29.83
CA LEU A 863 23.18 39.34 -28.44
C LEU A 863 24.66 39.64 -28.30
N VAL A 864 25.04 40.61 -27.47
CA VAL A 864 26.46 40.85 -27.16
C VAL A 864 26.82 40.18 -25.85
N ASP A 865 27.90 39.41 -25.83
CA ASP A 865 28.61 39.03 -24.63
C ASP A 865 29.76 40.01 -24.41
N LEU A 866 29.59 40.89 -23.41
CA LEU A 866 30.56 41.91 -23.01
C LEU A 866 31.75 41.29 -22.27
N ARG A 867 32.80 42.06 -21.99
CA ARG A 867 33.99 41.54 -21.27
C ARG A 867 33.65 40.90 -19.92
N VAL A 868 32.52 41.27 -19.32
CA VAL A 868 31.97 40.75 -18.04
C VAL A 868 31.03 39.55 -18.21
N SER A 869 30.87 39.02 -19.42
CA SER A 869 30.01 37.87 -19.69
C SER A 869 30.62 36.59 -19.13
N ILE A 870 29.83 35.82 -18.38
CA ILE A 870 30.25 34.52 -17.84
C ILE A 870 30.56 33.46 -18.92
N GLU A 871 30.22 33.76 -20.19
CA GLU A 871 30.56 32.93 -21.37
C GLU A 871 31.94 33.27 -21.95
N LEU A 872 32.64 34.29 -21.42
CA LEU A 872 33.95 34.73 -21.88
C LEU A 872 35.02 34.59 -20.77
N PRO A 873 36.26 34.17 -21.09
CA PRO A 873 37.35 34.10 -20.11
C PRO A 873 37.68 35.45 -19.45
N THR A 874 37.37 36.56 -20.14
CA THR A 874 37.62 37.93 -19.68
C THR A 874 36.80 38.31 -18.45
N ALA A 875 35.74 37.57 -18.09
CA ALA A 875 34.95 37.85 -16.90
C ALA A 875 35.71 37.66 -15.57
N LEU A 876 36.87 37.01 -15.61
CA LEU A 876 37.79 36.85 -14.47
C LEU A 876 38.86 37.96 -14.40
N GLU A 877 38.88 38.86 -15.38
CA GLU A 877 39.85 39.94 -15.45
C GLU A 877 39.23 41.22 -14.88
N SER A 878 40.02 41.98 -14.10
CA SER A 878 39.52 43.20 -13.48
C SER A 878 39.21 44.29 -14.50
N THR A 879 38.08 44.98 -14.31
CA THR A 879 37.61 45.98 -15.26
C THR A 879 36.72 47.05 -14.62
N THR A 880 36.43 48.11 -15.37
CA THR A 880 35.60 49.23 -14.93
C THR A 880 34.40 49.41 -15.85
N ALA A 881 33.34 50.02 -15.32
CA ALA A 881 32.18 50.40 -16.10
C ALA A 881 32.54 51.41 -17.20
N ASP A 882 33.54 52.26 -16.98
CA ASP A 882 34.07 53.18 -17.98
C ASP A 882 34.63 52.44 -19.20
N ALA A 883 35.42 51.39 -18.99
CA ALA A 883 35.99 50.62 -20.09
C ALA A 883 34.90 49.98 -20.96
N ILE A 884 33.85 49.46 -20.34
CA ILE A 884 32.71 48.86 -21.05
C ILE A 884 31.92 49.93 -21.80
N ALA A 885 31.67 51.08 -21.17
CA ALA A 885 30.94 52.19 -21.76
C ALA A 885 31.69 52.85 -22.93
N HIS A 886 33.02 52.97 -22.84
CA HIS A 886 33.84 53.66 -23.85
C HIS A 886 34.34 52.72 -24.96
N GLU A 887 34.44 51.42 -24.71
CA GLU A 887 35.09 50.49 -25.63
C GLU A 887 34.15 49.37 -26.11
N ASP A 888 33.49 48.64 -25.20
CA ASP A 888 32.70 47.45 -25.56
C ASP A 888 31.41 47.82 -26.31
N ILE A 889 30.60 48.71 -25.73
CA ILE A 889 29.31 49.10 -26.31
C ILE A 889 29.50 49.77 -27.68
N PRO A 890 30.40 50.76 -27.86
CA PRO A 890 30.63 51.35 -29.17
C PRO A 890 31.15 50.35 -30.20
N ALA A 891 32.04 49.43 -29.81
CA ALA A 891 32.56 48.39 -30.71
C ALA A 891 31.46 47.42 -31.14
N ALA A 892 30.59 46.99 -30.22
CA ALA A 892 29.45 46.13 -30.53
C ALA A 892 28.48 46.80 -31.51
N VAL A 893 28.10 48.06 -31.24
CA VAL A 893 27.23 48.85 -32.13
C VAL A 893 27.85 49.01 -33.52
N ALA A 894 29.13 49.36 -33.59
CA ALA A 894 29.85 49.51 -34.86
C ALA A 894 29.90 48.19 -35.65
N GLN A 895 30.16 47.08 -34.96
CA GLN A 895 30.24 45.76 -35.57
C GLN A 895 28.89 45.29 -36.13
N VAL A 896 27.80 45.47 -35.38
CA VAL A 896 26.44 45.14 -35.86
C VAL A 896 26.11 45.97 -37.09
N ARG A 897 26.37 47.28 -37.08
CA ARG A 897 26.13 48.16 -38.24
C ARG A 897 26.97 47.76 -39.45
N ARG A 898 28.23 47.39 -39.23
CA ARG A 898 29.14 46.93 -40.29
C ARG A 898 28.63 45.65 -40.97
N ILE A 899 28.14 44.69 -40.18
CA ILE A 899 27.66 43.40 -40.71
C ILE A 899 26.29 43.55 -41.38
N THR A 900 25.38 44.31 -40.76
CA THR A 900 23.99 44.46 -41.25
C THR A 900 23.85 45.51 -42.35
N GLY A 901 24.80 46.45 -42.46
CA GLY A 901 24.67 47.64 -43.30
C GLY A 901 23.71 48.70 -42.75
N ALA A 902 23.14 48.50 -41.56
CA ALA A 902 22.19 49.43 -40.97
C ALA A 902 22.86 50.76 -40.55
N GLN A 903 22.23 51.90 -40.87
CA GLN A 903 22.72 53.21 -40.48
C GLN A 903 22.64 53.43 -38.96
N GLN A 904 21.61 52.91 -38.32
CA GLN A 904 21.40 52.93 -36.87
C GLN A 904 20.73 51.63 -36.41
N ILE A 905 20.88 51.28 -35.14
CA ILE A 905 20.30 50.09 -34.51
C ILE A 905 19.41 50.50 -33.31
N GLN A 906 18.57 49.57 -32.85
CA GLN A 906 17.89 49.70 -31.55
C GLN A 906 18.63 48.88 -30.48
N VAL A 907 18.52 49.28 -29.22
CA VAL A 907 19.17 48.58 -28.10
C VAL A 907 18.14 48.22 -27.04
N VAL A 908 18.19 46.99 -26.54
CA VAL A 908 17.50 46.58 -25.31
C VAL A 908 18.57 46.12 -24.32
N ALA A 909 18.69 46.80 -23.19
CA ALA A 909 19.75 46.55 -22.24
C ALA A 909 19.19 46.30 -20.85
N HIS A 910 19.84 45.42 -20.09
CA HIS A 910 19.38 45.01 -18.76
C HIS A 910 20.43 45.25 -17.68
N CYS A 911 19.98 45.69 -16.50
CA CYS A 911 20.80 45.85 -15.31
C CYS A 911 22.06 46.69 -15.60
N PHE A 912 23.25 46.18 -15.28
CA PHE A 912 24.51 46.83 -15.54
C PHE A 912 24.72 47.15 -17.03
N GLY A 913 24.24 46.31 -17.95
CA GLY A 913 24.28 46.61 -19.38
C GLY A 913 23.47 47.87 -19.74
N ALA A 914 22.34 48.09 -19.07
CA ALA A 914 21.54 49.31 -19.23
C ALA A 914 22.27 50.55 -18.71
N MET A 915 22.99 50.41 -17.59
CA MET A 915 23.86 51.45 -17.04
C MET A 915 25.04 51.75 -17.97
N ALA A 916 25.72 50.74 -18.50
CA ALA A 916 26.83 50.88 -19.43
C ALA A 916 26.38 51.57 -20.73
N VAL A 917 25.24 51.18 -21.31
CA VAL A 917 24.64 51.85 -22.47
C VAL A 917 24.31 53.32 -22.16
N THR A 918 23.78 53.59 -20.96
CA THR A 918 23.52 54.95 -20.49
C THR A 918 24.80 55.78 -20.44
N MET A 919 25.87 55.25 -19.85
CA MET A 919 27.19 55.89 -19.80
C MET A 919 27.78 56.11 -21.20
N SER A 920 27.64 55.15 -22.11
CA SER A 920 28.06 55.28 -23.51
C SER A 920 27.30 56.40 -24.24
N LEU A 921 25.98 56.49 -24.05
CA LEU A 921 25.15 57.55 -24.63
C LEU A 921 25.60 58.92 -24.12
N LEU A 922 25.77 59.08 -22.81
CA LEU A 922 26.30 60.29 -22.17
C LEU A 922 27.74 60.62 -22.62
N SER A 923 28.48 59.62 -23.11
CA SER A 923 29.81 59.80 -23.71
C SER A 923 29.79 60.06 -25.22
N GLY A 924 28.60 60.18 -25.82
CA GLY A 924 28.42 60.54 -27.23
C GLY A 924 28.32 59.36 -28.20
N LEU A 925 27.93 58.16 -27.75
CA LEU A 925 27.68 56.98 -28.60
C LEU A 925 26.84 57.34 -29.85
N LYS A 926 27.28 56.86 -31.01
CA LYS A 926 26.61 57.07 -32.30
C LYS A 926 26.10 55.75 -32.88
N GLY A 927 25.08 55.82 -33.73
CA GLY A 927 24.54 54.65 -34.42
C GLY A 927 23.44 53.90 -33.67
N VAL A 928 22.91 54.47 -32.58
CA VAL A 928 21.71 54.00 -31.88
C VAL A 928 20.57 54.98 -32.14
N ARG A 929 19.38 54.48 -32.49
CA ARG A 929 18.18 55.31 -32.75
C ARG A 929 17.18 55.33 -31.61
N SER A 930 17.14 54.28 -30.80
CA SER A 930 16.28 54.13 -29.61
C SER A 930 16.93 53.14 -28.63
N ALA A 931 16.61 53.27 -27.34
CA ALA A 931 17.10 52.36 -26.32
C ALA A 931 16.04 52.03 -25.28
N LEU A 932 15.84 50.74 -24.99
CA LEU A 932 15.01 50.26 -23.89
C LEU A 932 15.92 49.79 -22.75
N LEU A 933 15.81 50.44 -21.59
CA LEU A 933 16.68 50.24 -20.43
C LEU A 933 15.90 49.56 -19.29
N SER A 934 16.29 48.34 -18.95
CA SER A 934 15.61 47.50 -17.96
C SER A 934 16.28 47.59 -16.58
N GLN A 935 15.45 47.83 -15.56
CA GLN A 935 15.72 47.85 -14.11
C GLN A 935 16.63 48.95 -13.56
N VAL A 936 17.55 49.53 -14.34
CA VAL A 936 18.42 50.63 -13.89
C VAL A 936 18.95 51.43 -15.08
N SER A 937 19.35 52.68 -14.84
CA SER A 937 19.99 53.56 -15.84
C SER A 937 20.97 54.50 -15.11
N ALA A 938 20.85 55.82 -15.25
CA ALA A 938 21.80 56.79 -14.70
C ALA A 938 21.79 56.89 -13.17
N HIS A 939 20.69 56.50 -12.51
CA HIS A 939 20.52 56.62 -11.06
C HIS A 939 20.30 55.24 -10.40
N PRO A 940 21.37 54.56 -9.94
CA PRO A 940 21.24 53.27 -9.26
C PRO A 940 20.80 53.43 -7.80
N VAL A 941 19.54 53.09 -7.47
CA VAL A 941 19.01 53.15 -6.10
C VAL A 941 18.71 51.74 -5.58
N PRO A 942 19.62 51.13 -4.79
CA PRO A 942 19.41 49.77 -4.32
C PRO A 942 18.52 49.68 -3.08
N GLY A 943 18.08 48.46 -2.75
CA GLY A 943 17.36 48.14 -1.53
C GLY A 943 18.16 48.44 -0.24
N ALA A 944 17.47 48.50 0.90
CA ALA A 944 18.04 48.98 2.17
C ALA A 944 19.31 48.21 2.60
N LEU A 945 19.29 46.87 2.54
CA LEU A 945 20.44 46.04 2.90
C LEU A 945 21.65 46.23 1.98
N GLN A 946 21.40 46.41 0.68
CA GLN A 946 22.46 46.65 -0.30
C GLN A 946 23.03 48.05 -0.17
N ARG A 947 22.20 49.04 0.20
CA ARG A 947 22.66 50.39 0.55
C ARG A 947 23.57 50.40 1.78
N ILE A 948 23.24 49.61 2.80
CA ILE A 948 24.11 49.41 3.98
C ILE A 948 25.43 48.76 3.56
N LYS A 949 25.39 47.67 2.78
CA LYS A 949 26.60 46.99 2.26
C LYS A 949 27.51 47.94 1.46
N ALA A 950 26.94 48.76 0.59
CA ALA A 950 27.67 49.75 -0.20
C ALA A 950 28.26 50.89 0.67
N GLY A 951 27.59 51.26 1.76
CA GLY A 951 28.06 52.27 2.72
C GLY A 951 29.13 51.77 3.69
N LEU A 952 29.21 50.46 3.93
CA LEU A 952 30.19 49.83 4.83
C LEU A 952 31.53 49.48 4.16
N HIS A 953 31.75 49.86 2.90
CA HIS A 953 32.97 49.50 2.16
C HIS A 953 33.24 47.98 2.12
N MET A 954 32.18 47.17 2.12
CA MET A 954 32.29 45.71 2.10
C MET A 954 33.21 45.12 1.02
N PRO A 955 33.25 45.65 -0.22
CA PRO A 955 34.21 45.19 -1.23
C PRO A 955 35.67 45.38 -0.82
N GLU A 956 35.99 46.52 -0.20
CA GLU A 956 37.34 46.86 0.30
C GLU A 956 37.71 45.99 1.51
N ILE A 957 36.73 45.61 2.33
CA ILE A 957 36.89 44.64 3.42
C ILE A 957 37.17 43.23 2.86
N LEU A 958 36.44 42.80 1.83
CA LEU A 958 36.61 41.49 1.17
C LEU A 958 37.98 41.41 0.46
N GLU A 959 38.42 42.51 -0.15
CA GLU A 959 39.75 42.64 -0.76
C GLU A 959 40.87 42.59 0.29
N HIS A 960 40.70 43.24 1.46
CA HIS A 960 41.61 43.12 2.61
C HIS A 960 41.70 41.69 3.17
N LEU A 961 40.66 40.89 2.98
CA LEU A 961 40.59 39.48 3.35
C LEU A 961 41.07 38.53 2.24
N GLY A 962 41.54 39.06 1.11
CA GLY A 962 42.14 38.29 0.00
C GLY A 962 41.16 37.68 -0.98
N VAL A 963 39.88 38.08 -0.97
CA VAL A 963 38.86 37.61 -1.93
C VAL A 963 38.97 38.43 -3.22
N ARG A 964 39.33 37.77 -4.33
CA ARG A 964 39.54 38.43 -5.64
C ARG A 964 38.37 38.26 -6.61
N ASP A 965 37.48 37.31 -6.35
CA ASP A 965 36.31 36.99 -7.17
C ASP A 965 35.12 36.61 -6.29
N LEU A 966 33.93 37.09 -6.66
CA LEU A 966 32.68 36.75 -5.98
C LEU A 966 31.85 35.85 -6.91
N THR A 967 31.63 34.61 -6.50
CA THR A 967 30.90 33.62 -7.30
C THR A 967 29.63 33.16 -6.61
N VAL A 968 28.55 33.05 -7.38
CA VAL A 968 27.31 32.39 -6.93
C VAL A 968 27.44 30.87 -6.89
N PHE A 969 28.40 30.29 -7.61
CA PHE A 969 28.57 28.84 -7.68
C PHE A 969 29.02 28.30 -6.32
N THR A 970 28.31 27.28 -5.84
CA THR A 970 28.67 26.53 -4.64
C THR A 970 28.38 25.04 -4.82
N ARG A 971 29.17 24.20 -4.14
CA ARG A 971 29.07 22.73 -4.14
C ARG A 971 29.25 22.25 -2.71
N ALA A 972 28.62 21.13 -2.36
CA ALA A 972 28.85 20.51 -1.06
C ALA A 972 30.35 20.15 -0.92
N HIS A 973 31.02 20.77 0.06
CA HIS A 973 32.37 20.41 0.49
C HIS A 973 32.31 20.14 1.99
N ASP A 974 33.24 19.31 2.49
CA ASP A 974 33.34 18.98 3.91
C ASP A 974 33.37 20.24 4.78
N TRP A 975 32.69 20.18 5.93
CA TRP A 975 32.82 21.20 6.97
C TRP A 975 34.30 21.31 7.39
N PRO A 976 34.90 22.51 7.46
CA PRO A 976 34.27 23.83 7.59
C PRO A 976 34.17 24.66 6.28
N HIS A 977 34.34 24.07 5.09
CA HIS A 977 34.43 24.81 3.83
C HIS A 977 33.12 25.44 3.33
N ASN A 978 31.96 25.07 3.90
CA ASN A 978 30.62 25.58 3.56
C ASN A 978 30.03 26.54 4.61
N LEU A 979 30.84 27.05 5.55
CA LEU A 979 30.38 27.88 6.67
C LEU A 979 29.67 29.17 6.24
N LEU A 980 30.07 29.75 5.10
CA LEU A 980 29.39 30.91 4.51
C LEU A 980 27.98 30.54 4.05
N ASP A 981 27.81 29.42 3.34
CA ASP A 981 26.51 28.96 2.84
C ASP A 981 25.55 28.67 4.00
N GLU A 982 26.05 28.00 5.05
CA GLU A 982 25.31 27.77 6.30
C GLU A 982 24.89 29.07 6.99
N ALA A 983 25.76 30.09 7.02
CA ALA A 983 25.44 31.39 7.59
C ALA A 983 24.39 32.17 6.77
N LEU A 984 24.40 32.01 5.43
CA LEU A 984 23.45 32.68 4.54
C LEU A 984 22.00 32.19 4.71
N ARG A 985 21.76 31.06 5.38
CA ARG A 985 20.41 30.64 5.80
C ARG A 985 19.71 31.67 6.69
N LEU A 986 20.49 32.39 7.49
CA LEU A 986 19.98 33.42 8.40
C LEU A 986 19.92 34.81 7.73
N TYR A 987 20.23 34.90 6.43
CA TYR A 987 20.17 36.15 5.70
C TYR A 987 18.69 36.58 5.55
N PRO A 988 18.33 37.79 5.99
CA PRO A 988 16.92 38.20 6.06
C PRO A 988 16.31 38.36 4.67
N VAL A 989 15.47 37.39 4.28
CA VAL A 989 14.58 37.40 3.11
C VAL A 989 13.11 37.40 3.56
N GLY A 990 12.18 37.80 2.69
CA GLY A 990 10.74 37.77 3.00
C GLY A 990 10.26 36.33 3.21
N HIS A 991 9.19 36.14 3.99
CA HIS A 991 8.66 34.80 4.33
C HIS A 991 8.24 33.99 3.08
N ASP A 992 7.84 34.66 2.00
CA ASP A 992 7.39 34.03 0.74
C ASP A 992 8.55 33.67 -0.22
N GLU A 993 9.80 33.98 0.16
CA GLU A 993 11.00 33.79 -0.66
C GLU A 993 11.98 32.76 -0.04
N GLY A 994 11.46 31.92 0.86
CA GLY A 994 12.25 30.89 1.56
C GLY A 994 12.56 29.70 0.66
N CYS A 995 13.84 29.45 0.38
CA CYS A 995 14.28 28.43 -0.57
C CYS A 995 15.43 27.57 0.00
N GLY A 996 15.51 26.29 -0.40
CA GLY A 996 16.59 25.40 -0.02
C GLY A 996 17.86 25.52 -0.89
N ASN A 997 17.80 26.21 -2.03
CA ASN A 997 18.87 26.25 -3.03
C ASN A 997 20.03 27.16 -2.59
N ALA A 998 21.21 26.57 -2.37
CA ALA A 998 22.39 27.30 -1.91
C ALA A 998 22.86 28.39 -2.90
N LEU A 999 22.68 28.17 -4.22
CA LEU A 999 23.00 29.15 -5.26
C LEU A 999 22.03 30.34 -5.21
N CYS A 1000 20.73 30.11 -5.00
CA CYS A 1000 19.74 31.18 -4.80
C CYS A 1000 20.13 32.07 -3.60
N HIS A 1001 20.53 31.47 -2.49
CA HIS A 1001 20.99 32.20 -1.30
C HIS A 1001 22.24 33.04 -1.57
N ARG A 1002 23.23 32.48 -2.28
CA ARG A 1002 24.44 33.23 -2.69
C ARG A 1002 24.11 34.37 -3.65
N ALA A 1003 23.27 34.12 -4.66
CA ALA A 1003 22.84 35.16 -5.60
C ALA A 1003 22.12 36.30 -4.86
N THR A 1004 21.23 35.97 -3.93
CA THR A 1004 20.51 36.95 -3.10
C THR A 1004 21.45 37.74 -2.20
N PHE A 1005 22.44 37.08 -1.61
CA PHE A 1005 23.46 37.76 -0.81
C PHE A 1005 24.32 38.72 -1.64
N LEU A 1006 24.82 38.28 -2.80
CA LEU A 1006 25.72 39.05 -3.65
C LEU A 1006 25.01 40.23 -4.33
N TYR A 1007 23.84 40.00 -4.90
CA TYR A 1007 23.17 40.96 -5.79
C TYR A 1007 21.89 41.58 -5.21
N GLY A 1008 21.37 41.04 -4.10
CA GLY A 1008 20.02 41.32 -3.62
C GLY A 1008 19.00 40.35 -4.23
N LEU A 1009 17.72 40.46 -3.83
CA LEU A 1009 16.66 39.61 -4.35
C LEU A 1009 16.48 39.89 -5.85
N LEU A 1010 16.87 38.92 -6.69
CA LEU A 1010 16.93 39.05 -8.14
C LEU A 1010 15.61 38.65 -8.84
N TYR A 1011 14.82 37.82 -8.21
CA TYR A 1011 13.59 37.25 -8.75
C TYR A 1011 12.66 36.90 -7.61
N GLU A 1012 11.36 36.89 -7.88
CA GLU A 1012 10.36 36.33 -6.98
C GLU A 1012 10.20 34.84 -7.30
N HIS A 1013 10.21 33.94 -6.30
CA HIS A 1013 10.08 32.50 -6.55
C HIS A 1013 8.78 32.14 -7.28
N ALA A 1014 7.71 32.94 -7.07
CA ALA A 1014 6.45 32.81 -7.81
C ALA A 1014 6.61 32.98 -9.34
N GLN A 1015 7.67 33.64 -9.81
CA GLN A 1015 8.00 33.83 -11.23
C GLN A 1015 8.94 32.76 -11.79
N LEU A 1016 9.41 31.81 -10.98
CA LEU A 1016 10.26 30.71 -11.42
C LEU A 1016 9.45 29.42 -11.61
N GLY A 1017 9.81 28.65 -12.64
CA GLY A 1017 9.43 27.23 -12.74
C GLY A 1017 10.54 26.34 -12.18
N GLU A 1018 10.22 25.09 -11.84
CA GLU A 1018 11.17 24.17 -11.21
C GLU A 1018 12.40 23.93 -12.09
N GLN A 1019 12.20 23.79 -13.40
CA GLN A 1019 13.30 23.62 -14.35
C GLN A 1019 14.27 24.82 -14.37
N LEU A 1020 13.75 26.05 -14.29
CA LEU A 1020 14.59 27.25 -14.25
C LEU A 1020 15.32 27.36 -12.91
N HIS A 1021 14.63 27.12 -11.79
CA HIS A 1021 15.19 27.22 -10.45
C HIS A 1021 16.25 26.15 -10.15
N ALA A 1022 16.04 24.91 -10.58
CA ALA A 1022 17.01 23.83 -10.44
C ALA A 1022 18.26 24.01 -11.33
N ASN A 1023 18.22 24.92 -12.30
CA ASN A 1023 19.30 25.12 -13.29
C ASN A 1023 19.85 26.56 -13.34
N LEU A 1024 19.67 27.36 -12.27
CA LEU A 1024 20.14 28.74 -12.19
C LEU A 1024 21.65 28.89 -12.44
N GLN A 1025 22.43 27.85 -12.16
CA GLN A 1025 23.86 27.77 -12.44
C GLN A 1025 24.22 27.96 -13.92
N GLU A 1026 23.28 27.76 -14.85
CA GLU A 1026 23.51 28.02 -16.28
C GLU A 1026 23.44 29.51 -16.66
N LEU A 1027 22.90 30.36 -15.77
CA LEU A 1027 22.62 31.77 -16.04
C LEU A 1027 23.48 32.74 -15.24
N PHE A 1028 24.01 32.30 -14.10
CA PHE A 1028 24.80 33.13 -13.19
C PHE A 1028 26.22 32.63 -13.04
N GLY A 1029 27.16 33.53 -12.76
CA GLY A 1029 28.54 33.14 -12.53
C GLY A 1029 29.37 34.17 -11.77
N VAL A 1030 30.66 34.20 -12.07
CA VAL A 1030 31.67 35.00 -11.36
C VAL A 1030 31.46 36.48 -11.65
N HIS A 1031 31.68 37.31 -10.64
CA HIS A 1031 31.64 38.76 -10.73
C HIS A 1031 32.98 39.35 -10.33
N ASP A 1032 33.48 40.28 -11.15
CA ASP A 1032 34.69 41.05 -10.86
C ASP A 1032 34.47 42.03 -9.69
N VAL A 1033 35.48 42.12 -8.82
CA VAL A 1033 35.45 42.94 -7.59
C VAL A 1033 35.71 44.41 -7.89
N GLU A 1034 36.56 44.74 -8.88
CA GLU A 1034 36.86 46.13 -9.24
C GLU A 1034 35.62 46.83 -9.80
N LEU A 1035 34.90 46.17 -10.71
CA LEU A 1035 33.61 46.65 -11.21
C LEU A 1035 32.57 46.82 -10.08
N PHE A 1036 32.51 45.88 -9.15
CA PHE A 1036 31.57 45.94 -8.02
C PHE A 1036 31.87 47.13 -7.09
N SER A 1037 33.15 47.45 -6.88
CA SER A 1037 33.60 48.64 -6.13
C SER A 1037 33.19 49.95 -6.81
N GLN A 1038 33.25 50.02 -8.14
CA GLN A 1038 32.74 51.17 -8.88
C GLN A 1038 31.21 51.30 -8.77
N LEU A 1039 30.46 50.19 -8.87
CA LEU A 1039 29.01 50.20 -8.67
C LEU A 1039 28.62 50.71 -7.28
N ALA A 1040 29.35 50.29 -6.24
CA ALA A 1040 29.17 50.83 -4.89
C ALA A 1040 29.44 52.34 -4.82
N THR A 1041 30.45 52.83 -5.57
CA THR A 1041 30.74 54.27 -5.68
C THR A 1041 29.61 55.03 -6.36
N MET A 1042 29.04 54.50 -7.44
CA MET A 1042 27.86 55.09 -8.11
C MET A 1042 26.63 55.13 -7.20
N VAL A 1043 26.38 54.06 -6.43
CA VAL A 1043 25.30 54.01 -5.44
C VAL A 1043 25.50 55.08 -4.36
N ARG A 1044 26.74 55.29 -3.87
CA ARG A 1044 27.04 56.34 -2.89
C ARG A 1044 26.88 57.75 -3.46
N ALA A 1045 27.26 57.95 -4.71
CA ALA A 1045 27.06 59.22 -5.43
C ALA A 1045 25.58 59.47 -5.78
N GLY A 1046 24.76 58.42 -5.83
CA GLY A 1046 23.35 58.45 -6.24
C GLY A 1046 23.14 58.51 -7.76
N HIS A 1047 24.22 58.47 -8.54
CA HIS A 1047 24.23 58.52 -10.00
C HIS A 1047 25.51 57.89 -10.57
N VAL A 1048 25.53 57.65 -11.88
CA VAL A 1048 26.71 57.14 -12.60
C VAL A 1048 27.89 58.12 -12.52
N VAL A 1049 29.06 57.61 -12.15
CA VAL A 1049 30.33 58.34 -12.01
C VAL A 1049 31.48 57.50 -12.58
N ASP A 1050 32.60 58.13 -12.91
CA ASP A 1050 33.78 57.37 -13.37
C ASP A 1050 34.41 56.51 -12.26
N ALA A 1051 35.38 55.68 -12.61
CA ALA A 1051 36.11 54.80 -11.67
C ALA A 1051 36.79 55.57 -10.52
N HIS A 1052 36.99 56.88 -10.66
CA HIS A 1052 37.54 57.75 -9.62
C HIS A 1052 36.46 58.47 -8.79
N GLY A 1053 35.17 58.20 -9.05
CA GLY A 1053 34.04 58.78 -8.35
C GLY A 1053 33.68 60.20 -8.81
N LYS A 1054 34.16 60.65 -9.97
CA LYS A 1054 33.87 61.97 -10.51
C LYS A 1054 32.64 61.92 -11.43
N ASP A 1055 31.77 62.91 -11.27
CA ASP A 1055 30.63 63.10 -12.17
C ASP A 1055 31.07 63.69 -13.52
N VAL A 1056 31.38 62.81 -14.46
CA VAL A 1056 31.77 63.14 -15.83
C VAL A 1056 30.67 62.83 -16.86
N TYR A 1057 29.62 62.12 -16.45
CA TYR A 1057 28.57 61.60 -17.34
C TYR A 1057 27.33 62.49 -17.34
N LEU A 1058 26.73 62.78 -16.18
CA LEU A 1058 25.48 63.56 -16.11
C LEU A 1058 25.60 64.99 -16.66
N PRO A 1059 26.76 65.68 -16.62
CA PRO A 1059 26.89 66.99 -17.28
C PRO A 1059 26.62 66.98 -18.79
N ASN A 1060 26.62 65.81 -19.46
CA ASN A 1060 26.42 65.66 -20.89
C ASN A 1060 25.10 64.95 -21.29
N LEU A 1061 23.97 65.41 -20.73
CA LEU A 1061 22.64 64.82 -21.01
C LEU A 1061 22.23 64.80 -22.49
N GLU A 1062 22.84 65.63 -23.36
CA GLU A 1062 22.51 65.66 -24.80
C GLU A 1062 22.70 64.29 -25.48
N GLY A 1063 23.60 63.45 -24.96
CA GLY A 1063 23.79 62.08 -25.42
C GLY A 1063 22.55 61.18 -25.30
N MET A 1064 21.62 61.53 -24.40
CA MET A 1064 20.36 60.82 -24.15
C MET A 1064 19.15 61.47 -24.82
N ARG A 1065 19.37 62.41 -25.76
CA ARG A 1065 18.30 63.03 -26.56
C ARG A 1065 17.90 62.16 -27.77
N LEU A 1066 17.34 61.01 -27.46
CA LEU A 1066 16.74 60.04 -28.39
C LEU A 1066 15.58 59.34 -27.69
N PRO A 1067 14.70 58.61 -28.41
CA PRO A 1067 13.72 57.73 -27.77
C PRO A 1067 14.36 56.80 -26.74
N ILE A 1068 13.90 56.85 -25.48
CA ILE A 1068 14.32 55.93 -24.41
C ILE A 1068 13.11 55.41 -23.62
N GLY A 1069 12.96 54.09 -23.60
CA GLY A 1069 11.96 53.39 -22.78
C GLY A 1069 12.58 52.78 -21.53
N PHE A 1070 11.87 52.82 -20.41
CA PHE A 1070 12.29 52.17 -19.16
C PHE A 1070 11.32 51.06 -18.77
N ILE A 1071 11.83 49.86 -18.48
CA ILE A 1071 11.04 48.75 -17.89
C ILE A 1071 11.58 48.42 -16.51
N HIS A 1072 10.70 48.29 -15.52
CA HIS A 1072 11.08 48.02 -14.13
C HIS A 1072 10.08 47.07 -13.46
N GLY A 1073 10.54 46.08 -12.71
CA GLY A 1073 9.65 45.23 -11.89
C GLY A 1073 9.20 45.92 -10.59
N SER A 1074 7.92 45.83 -10.21
CA SER A 1074 7.42 46.51 -9.00
C SER A 1074 8.09 46.01 -7.71
N GLU A 1075 8.47 44.73 -7.68
CA GLU A 1075 9.04 44.06 -6.51
C GLU A 1075 10.58 44.02 -6.52
N ASN A 1076 11.23 44.62 -7.53
CA ASN A 1076 12.69 44.60 -7.65
C ASN A 1076 13.38 45.23 -6.42
N ARG A 1077 14.05 44.38 -5.62
CA ARG A 1077 14.82 44.79 -4.43
C ARG A 1077 16.33 44.92 -4.68
N CYS A 1078 16.82 44.50 -5.86
CA CYS A 1078 18.19 44.75 -6.31
C CYS A 1078 18.38 46.24 -6.59
N TYR A 1079 17.55 46.81 -7.47
CA TYR A 1079 17.40 48.24 -7.72
C TYR A 1079 15.93 48.63 -7.63
N LEU A 1080 15.60 49.50 -6.69
CA LEU A 1080 14.21 49.91 -6.44
C LEU A 1080 13.63 50.64 -7.68
N PRO A 1081 12.31 50.59 -7.92
CA PRO A 1081 11.63 51.26 -9.05
C PRO A 1081 11.98 52.73 -9.24
N VAL A 1082 12.33 53.42 -8.14
CA VAL A 1082 12.77 54.83 -8.16
C VAL A 1082 14.04 55.06 -9.00
N SER A 1083 14.85 54.01 -9.26
CA SER A 1083 16.09 54.09 -10.05
C SER A 1083 15.84 54.54 -11.49
N THR A 1084 14.88 53.90 -12.16
CA THR A 1084 14.46 54.30 -13.52
C THR A 1084 13.59 55.55 -13.49
N GLU A 1085 12.76 55.73 -12.45
CA GLU A 1085 11.90 56.90 -12.28
C GLU A 1085 12.70 58.20 -12.21
N THR A 1086 13.79 58.22 -11.44
CA THR A 1086 14.63 59.40 -11.27
C THR A 1086 15.27 59.81 -12.60
N THR A 1087 15.77 58.82 -13.35
CA THR A 1087 16.37 59.07 -14.66
C THR A 1087 15.32 59.54 -15.68
N PHE A 1088 14.16 58.89 -15.69
CA PHE A 1088 13.03 59.26 -16.54
C PHE A 1088 12.59 60.71 -16.27
N ASN A 1089 12.37 61.07 -15.01
CA ASN A 1089 11.94 62.42 -14.62
C ASN A 1089 12.98 63.48 -15.02
N LEU A 1090 14.27 63.19 -14.85
CA LEU A 1090 15.36 64.09 -15.27
C LEU A 1090 15.31 64.37 -16.79
N LEU A 1091 15.09 63.33 -17.61
CA LEU A 1091 15.03 63.46 -19.07
C LEU A 1091 13.77 64.19 -19.52
N VAL A 1092 12.62 63.88 -18.92
CA VAL A 1092 11.35 64.56 -19.20
C VAL A 1092 11.43 66.04 -18.82
N GLU A 1093 12.00 66.37 -17.66
CA GLU A 1093 12.21 67.75 -17.21
C GLU A 1093 13.13 68.52 -18.17
N ARG A 1094 14.17 67.86 -18.69
CA ARG A 1094 15.17 68.50 -19.55
C ARG A 1094 14.74 68.64 -21.02
N PHE A 1095 14.08 67.63 -21.57
CA PHE A 1095 13.84 67.50 -23.01
C PHE A 1095 12.36 67.35 -23.42
N GLY A 1096 11.44 67.25 -22.45
CA GLY A 1096 10.01 67.01 -22.69
C GLY A 1096 9.66 65.50 -22.76
N ALA A 1097 8.38 65.17 -22.64
CA ALA A 1097 7.92 63.77 -22.51
C ALA A 1097 7.82 62.99 -23.83
N GLU A 1098 7.91 63.64 -24.99
CA GLU A 1098 7.58 63.05 -26.31
C GLU A 1098 8.45 61.85 -26.72
N HIS A 1099 9.63 61.68 -26.12
CA HIS A 1099 10.60 60.64 -26.46
C HIS A 1099 10.91 59.68 -25.30
N TYR A 1100 10.20 59.78 -24.18
CA TYR A 1100 10.49 58.98 -22.99
C TYR A 1100 9.25 58.28 -22.49
N GLU A 1101 9.37 56.99 -22.18
CA GLU A 1101 8.30 56.21 -21.54
C GLU A 1101 8.85 55.35 -20.41
N ARG A 1102 7.99 55.03 -19.43
CA ARG A 1102 8.33 54.18 -18.30
C ARG A 1102 7.19 53.23 -17.96
N HIS A 1103 7.52 51.94 -17.87
CA HIS A 1103 6.62 50.85 -17.54
C HIS A 1103 7.08 50.13 -16.28
N VAL A 1104 6.21 50.08 -15.27
CA VAL A 1104 6.41 49.27 -14.07
C VAL A 1104 5.54 48.03 -14.18
N ILE A 1105 6.15 46.85 -14.08
CA ILE A 1105 5.47 45.56 -14.23
C ILE A 1105 5.10 45.02 -12.83
N PRO A 1106 3.81 44.90 -12.49
CA PRO A 1106 3.38 44.44 -11.17
C PRO A 1106 3.75 42.97 -10.90
N GLY A 1107 4.29 42.67 -9.72
CA GLY A 1107 4.60 41.29 -9.28
C GLY A 1107 5.86 40.69 -9.91
N TYR A 1108 6.73 41.54 -10.49
CA TYR A 1108 7.99 41.15 -11.10
C TYR A 1108 9.17 41.74 -10.31
N GLY A 1109 10.18 40.91 -10.05
CA GLY A 1109 11.48 41.27 -9.50
C GLY A 1109 12.46 41.79 -10.55
N HIS A 1110 13.76 41.64 -10.30
CA HIS A 1110 14.82 42.21 -11.13
C HIS A 1110 14.94 41.52 -12.50
N LEU A 1111 15.20 40.21 -12.51
CA LEU A 1111 15.39 39.39 -13.71
C LEU A 1111 14.09 38.77 -14.23
N ASP A 1112 13.01 38.83 -13.46
CA ASP A 1112 11.70 38.31 -13.88
C ASP A 1112 11.21 38.97 -15.16
N CYS A 1113 11.54 40.25 -15.38
CA CYS A 1113 11.19 40.94 -16.63
C CYS A 1113 11.92 40.38 -17.85
N ILE A 1114 13.00 39.62 -17.65
CA ILE A 1114 13.80 39.01 -18.70
C ILE A 1114 13.43 37.54 -18.90
N PHE A 1115 13.27 36.76 -17.85
CA PHE A 1115 12.99 35.31 -17.95
C PHE A 1115 11.99 34.77 -16.92
N GLY A 1116 11.14 35.61 -16.34
CA GLY A 1116 10.03 35.14 -15.50
C GLY A 1116 9.09 34.23 -16.29
N LYS A 1117 8.45 33.27 -15.63
CA LYS A 1117 7.62 32.24 -16.26
C LYS A 1117 6.51 32.81 -17.17
N ASN A 1118 6.02 34.00 -16.84
CA ASN A 1118 4.99 34.72 -17.60
C ASN A 1118 5.51 35.95 -18.39
N ALA A 1119 6.83 36.18 -18.43
CA ALA A 1119 7.42 37.39 -19.05
C ALA A 1119 7.05 37.54 -20.53
N ALA A 1120 6.86 36.42 -21.25
CA ALA A 1120 6.43 36.41 -22.64
C ALA A 1120 4.99 36.94 -22.85
N ALA A 1121 4.13 36.82 -21.84
CA ALA A 1121 2.78 37.36 -21.86
C ALA A 1121 2.74 38.81 -21.37
N ASP A 1122 3.49 39.13 -20.32
CA ASP A 1122 3.32 40.41 -19.60
C ASP A 1122 4.33 41.49 -20.01
N VAL A 1123 5.56 41.12 -20.36
CA VAL A 1123 6.68 42.06 -20.53
C VAL A 1123 7.14 42.19 -21.96
N TYR A 1124 7.32 41.08 -22.67
CA TYR A 1124 7.83 41.11 -24.04
C TYR A 1124 6.92 41.86 -25.02
N PRO A 1125 5.57 41.87 -24.87
CA PRO A 1125 4.70 42.73 -25.68
C PRO A 1125 4.99 44.22 -25.49
N VAL A 1126 5.40 44.65 -24.29
CA VAL A 1126 5.80 46.05 -24.03
C VAL A 1126 7.08 46.38 -24.76
N ILE A 1127 8.07 45.48 -24.72
CA ILE A 1127 9.34 45.63 -25.46
C ILE A 1127 9.07 45.71 -26.96
N LEU A 1128 8.25 44.80 -27.49
CA LEU A 1128 7.92 44.76 -28.91
C LEU A 1128 7.20 46.04 -29.36
N ARG A 1129 6.20 46.50 -28.60
CA ARG A 1129 5.48 47.74 -28.89
C ARG A 1129 6.46 48.92 -29.01
N TYR A 1130 7.35 49.07 -28.04
CA TYR A 1130 8.35 50.14 -28.06
C TYR A 1130 9.28 50.06 -29.28
N LEU A 1131 9.75 48.84 -29.61
CA LEU A 1131 10.61 48.62 -30.77
C LEU A 1131 9.90 48.83 -32.11
N ASP A 1132 8.58 48.63 -32.19
CA ASP A 1132 7.77 48.86 -33.40
C ASP A 1132 7.45 50.35 -33.59
N GLU A 1133 7.36 51.12 -32.50
CA GLU A 1133 7.10 52.58 -32.53
C GLU A 1133 8.33 53.42 -32.92
N HIS A 1134 9.55 52.87 -32.82
CA HIS A 1134 10.83 53.59 -33.00
C HIS A 1134 11.84 52.89 -33.92
#